data_AF-A0A8B7PJ59-F1
#
_entry.id   AF-A0A8B7PJ59-F1
#
_cell.length_a   1.000
_cell.length_b   1.000
_cell.length_c   1.000
_cell.angle_alpha   90.00
_cell.angle_beta   90.00
_cell.angle_gamma   90.00
#
_symmetry.space_group_name_H-M   'P 1'
#
loop_
_entity.id
_entity.type
_entity.pdbx_description
1 polymer ?
#
loop_
_entity_poly.entity_id
_entity_poly.type
_entity_poly.pdbx_seq_one_letter_code
_entity_poly.pdbx_strand_id
1 'polypeptide(L)'
;MAENEDLPYLQLSENPVRFEPVSRVTNVFFDGTTKEVVSVRGGGTLGVVVQGLHTKEAFCMEDRGTITSLKFAPNHSRLAVQRTPNSLELLPFNAGEVGSGVVVECKTKSASLLGFVWADNDDLVLVTSHGIEFYHVSRERVFVRLVRSYSVPGCCWFVWSAECHMLVVASSSGATAPAKVALFPFQFAANYSNKMQKCVVDLHDSGLSSSRGGRPPPSAGDGALELSERDVCVAFVYRPAILVLRHPHDLNHTAQLLVFTNLKDSSGFKLTHICQLELTGRFAVNVIDSLIIVHHQASKVSLVFDVALGTEMRQDVCLVYPATRPAPIRPFCLEEPSVTSGVPSAHADQTAPRTPGAAAASGRRTSTTDGSALVTQIPCQLYAPTWVVFQPSVIIDARLGCLWNLQLDLPAFAATFSDSLQLISCLLNRRHAKPLLLQTIRRVTERRALHILGPCFDVLNAGYRRHLDALCAQAQCGATGPMGIVLGGVGSNLMPSTSPLLMPRNGGNVLSTITPAAVVEAVDMYQSVLAPLMELAQNSTVKHNAHSQAAKINTSSEVVKVDASSESEKLNPFLEHEKLKVPSEAVKLSSSSEISDKMQAVNLLDASEPDKSLKKNSAVKDGKSNDAFSEAMDESINYLVSVTLDYVRSLSAAGLPVPDFLHQLIVNALLNTGNFFQLHQLLQFHIVPDTKPLACVLLSRGGVYPACVQLSLDMLCRLRTAHEEIIEVLLANKLVTAALRYARANGLEDQLSCRKFLEAALHTGDDAIFYSVFTLFALRNTRLRGSRPFTESDHCETYIQHYKKTFGSLPDYAASVQS
;
A
#
# COMPACT_ATOMS: atom_id res chain seq x y z
N MET A 1 -19.48 9.83 28.03
CA MET A 1 -18.90 8.93 27.01
C MET A 1 -20.08 8.23 26.37
N ALA A 2 -20.60 8.77 25.28
CA ALA A 2 -21.67 8.14 24.53
C ALA A 2 -21.08 6.88 23.87
N GLU A 3 -21.78 5.76 24.02
CA GLU A 3 -21.47 4.50 23.34
C GLU A 3 -21.38 4.78 21.83
N ASN A 4 -20.31 4.32 21.19
CA ASN A 4 -20.14 4.39 19.74
C ASN A 4 -21.33 3.67 19.09
N GLU A 5 -22.37 4.41 18.69
CA GLU A 5 -23.36 3.88 17.76
C GLU A 5 -22.62 3.39 16.50
N ASP A 6 -23.04 2.23 15.99
CA ASP A 6 -22.44 1.54 14.84
C ASP A 6 -22.46 2.44 13.59
N LEU A 7 -21.46 3.30 13.45
CA LEU A 7 -21.33 4.24 12.35
C LEU A 7 -21.24 3.47 11.03
N PRO A 8 -22.16 3.70 10.07
CA PRO A 8 -22.12 3.00 8.79
C PRO A 8 -20.88 3.41 8.01
N TYR A 9 -20.08 2.42 7.63
CA TYR A 9 -18.85 2.58 6.83
C TYR A 9 -19.06 2.25 5.34
N LEU A 10 -20.24 1.76 4.95
CA LEU A 10 -20.63 1.58 3.56
C LEU A 10 -21.56 2.72 3.15
N GLN A 11 -21.35 3.29 1.98
CA GLN A 11 -22.19 4.38 1.47
C GLN A 11 -22.47 4.21 -0.02
N LEU A 12 -23.63 4.70 -0.46
CA LEU A 12 -23.91 4.86 -1.88
C LEU A 12 -23.25 6.14 -2.37
N SER A 13 -22.85 6.16 -3.65
CA SER A 13 -22.33 7.36 -4.31
C SER A 13 -23.30 8.53 -4.17
N GLU A 14 -22.79 9.70 -3.76
CA GLU A 14 -23.58 10.92 -3.54
C GLU A 14 -24.43 11.32 -4.76
N ASN A 15 -23.85 11.18 -5.96
CA ASN A 15 -24.50 11.51 -7.22
C ASN A 15 -24.83 10.22 -8.00
N PRO A 16 -26.05 9.65 -7.89
CA PRO A 16 -26.46 8.52 -8.71
C PRO A 16 -26.63 8.88 -10.17
N VAL A 17 -26.37 7.92 -11.06
CA VAL A 17 -26.79 8.01 -12.45
C VAL A 17 -28.30 7.82 -12.51
N ARG A 18 -29.01 8.86 -12.96
CA ARG A 18 -30.47 8.87 -13.07
C ARG A 18 -30.91 8.43 -14.45
N PHE A 19 -31.89 7.54 -14.52
CA PHE A 19 -32.49 7.07 -15.77
C PHE A 19 -34.00 6.95 -15.69
N GLU A 20 -34.65 6.82 -16.86
CA GLU A 20 -36.10 6.67 -16.92
C GLU A 20 -36.53 5.35 -16.25
N PRO A 21 -37.35 5.39 -15.18
CA PRO A 21 -37.76 4.18 -14.47
C PRO A 21 -38.47 3.17 -15.38
N VAL A 22 -38.32 1.89 -15.04
CA VAL A 22 -39.02 0.81 -15.76
C VAL A 22 -40.53 1.02 -15.66
N SER A 23 -41.19 0.98 -16.81
CA SER A 23 -42.63 1.18 -16.94
C SER A 23 -43.23 0.15 -17.90
N ARG A 24 -44.53 0.22 -18.18
CA ARG A 24 -45.15 -0.65 -19.21
C ARG A 24 -44.65 -0.37 -20.62
N VAL A 25 -44.07 0.82 -20.85
CA VAL A 25 -43.58 1.27 -22.17
C VAL A 25 -42.07 1.47 -22.20
N THR A 26 -41.40 1.43 -21.04
CA THR A 26 -39.97 1.70 -20.90
C THR A 26 -39.28 0.46 -20.34
N ASN A 27 -38.43 -0.15 -21.16
CA ASN A 27 -37.54 -1.24 -20.77
C ASN A 27 -36.15 -0.68 -20.45
N VAL A 28 -35.47 -1.25 -19.47
CA VAL A 28 -34.14 -0.79 -19.04
C VAL A 28 -33.17 -1.96 -19.09
N PHE A 29 -32.03 -1.75 -19.73
CA PHE A 29 -30.93 -2.69 -19.84
C PHE A 29 -29.69 -2.11 -19.17
N PHE A 30 -28.87 -2.97 -18.56
CA PHE A 30 -27.59 -2.56 -17.99
C PHE A 30 -26.46 -3.29 -18.70
N ASP A 31 -25.46 -2.53 -19.17
CA ASP A 31 -24.24 -3.09 -19.72
C ASP A 31 -23.15 -3.14 -18.64
N GLY A 32 -22.84 -4.36 -18.20
CA GLY A 32 -21.79 -4.58 -17.21
C GLY A 32 -20.37 -4.26 -17.69
N THR A 33 -20.15 -4.07 -19.00
CA THR A 33 -18.83 -3.77 -19.59
C THR A 33 -18.58 -2.27 -19.64
N THR A 34 -19.51 -1.49 -20.19
CA THR A 34 -19.41 -0.02 -20.23
C THR A 34 -19.89 0.65 -18.93
N LYS A 35 -20.59 -0.10 -18.06
CA LYS A 35 -21.25 0.39 -16.83
C LYS A 35 -22.33 1.42 -17.11
N GLU A 36 -23.04 1.27 -18.22
CA GLU A 36 -24.10 2.18 -18.67
C GLU A 36 -25.47 1.53 -18.58
N VAL A 37 -26.47 2.39 -18.39
CA VAL A 37 -27.88 2.01 -18.41
C VAL A 37 -28.49 2.50 -19.71
N VAL A 38 -29.22 1.62 -20.38
CA VAL A 38 -29.93 1.92 -21.62
C VAL A 38 -31.44 1.80 -21.39
N SER A 39 -32.14 2.92 -21.45
CA SER A 39 -33.59 3.00 -21.38
C SER A 39 -34.17 3.03 -22.80
N VAL A 40 -35.04 2.07 -23.12
CA VAL A 40 -35.72 1.93 -24.40
C VAL A 40 -37.22 2.17 -24.21
N ARG A 41 -37.75 3.21 -24.85
CA ARG A 41 -39.16 3.59 -24.79
C ARG A 41 -39.89 3.24 -26.08
N GLY A 42 -40.99 2.49 -25.95
CA GLY A 42 -41.92 2.16 -27.04
C GLY A 42 -43.02 3.21 -27.21
N GLY A 43 -43.41 3.48 -28.47
CA GLY A 43 -44.48 4.45 -28.78
C GLY A 43 -44.57 4.93 -30.23
N GLY A 44 -44.07 4.16 -31.21
CA GLY A 44 -44.02 4.52 -32.64
C GLY A 44 -42.61 4.33 -33.21
N THR A 45 -41.66 5.16 -32.78
CA THR A 45 -40.21 4.96 -32.97
C THR A 45 -39.59 4.58 -31.62
N LEU A 46 -38.66 3.62 -31.59
CA LEU A 46 -37.99 3.23 -30.35
C LEU A 46 -36.98 4.33 -29.95
N GLY A 47 -37.32 5.11 -28.93
CA GLY A 47 -36.40 6.07 -28.33
C GLY A 47 -35.45 5.35 -27.39
N VAL A 48 -34.14 5.50 -27.60
CA VAL A 48 -33.10 4.89 -26.78
C VAL A 48 -32.30 5.99 -26.10
N VAL A 49 -32.19 5.91 -24.79
CA VAL A 49 -31.41 6.84 -23.96
C VAL A 49 -30.36 6.05 -23.21
N VAL A 50 -29.09 6.39 -23.44
CA VAL A 50 -27.92 5.78 -22.80
C VAL A 50 -27.39 6.73 -21.74
N GLN A 51 -27.25 6.24 -20.51
CA GLN A 51 -26.80 7.03 -19.37
C GLN A 51 -25.75 6.26 -18.58
N GLY A 52 -24.57 6.84 -18.48
CA GLY A 52 -23.48 6.40 -17.61
C GLY A 52 -23.02 7.52 -16.69
N LEU A 53 -21.87 7.32 -16.05
CA LEU A 53 -21.28 8.34 -15.17
C LEU A 53 -20.84 9.60 -15.94
N HIS A 54 -20.38 9.42 -17.18
CA HIS A 54 -19.87 10.49 -18.04
C HIS A 54 -20.54 10.53 -19.42
N THR A 55 -21.46 9.61 -19.68
CA THR A 55 -22.11 9.44 -20.98
C THR A 55 -23.59 9.75 -20.86
N LYS A 56 -24.09 10.55 -21.81
CA LYS A 56 -25.52 10.81 -21.98
C LYS A 56 -25.80 10.95 -23.46
N GLU A 57 -26.32 9.91 -24.07
CA GLU A 57 -26.65 9.86 -25.48
C GLU A 57 -28.11 9.49 -25.67
N ALA A 58 -28.76 10.05 -26.69
CA ALA A 58 -30.13 9.71 -27.03
C ALA A 58 -30.27 9.61 -28.55
N PHE A 59 -30.93 8.56 -29.01
CA PHE A 59 -31.17 8.31 -30.43
C PHE A 59 -32.46 7.53 -30.65
N CYS A 60 -32.86 7.39 -31.91
CA CYS A 60 -34.04 6.61 -32.30
C CYS A 60 -33.63 5.39 -33.12
N MET A 61 -34.38 4.31 -32.97
CA MET A 61 -34.22 3.07 -33.73
C MET A 61 -35.58 2.63 -34.30
N GLU A 62 -35.55 1.90 -35.41
CA GLU A 62 -36.74 1.26 -35.97
C GLU A 62 -37.35 0.26 -34.99
N ASP A 63 -38.68 0.32 -34.83
CA ASP A 63 -39.43 -0.65 -34.04
C ASP A 63 -39.60 -1.96 -34.80
N ARG A 64 -38.67 -2.89 -34.58
CA ARG A 64 -38.69 -4.26 -35.14
C ARG A 64 -39.13 -5.31 -34.11
N GLY A 65 -39.92 -4.91 -33.11
CA GLY A 65 -40.43 -5.78 -32.06
C GLY A 65 -39.60 -5.76 -30.78
N THR A 66 -40.05 -6.55 -29.80
CA THR A 66 -39.53 -6.55 -28.43
C THR A 66 -38.06 -6.94 -28.36
N ILE A 67 -37.29 -6.14 -27.62
CA ILE A 67 -35.86 -6.35 -27.39
C ILE A 67 -35.69 -7.15 -26.09
N THR A 68 -34.92 -8.23 -26.16
CA THR A 68 -34.57 -9.07 -25.00
C THR A 68 -33.28 -8.61 -24.33
N SER A 69 -32.29 -8.18 -25.13
CA SER A 69 -30.99 -7.70 -24.64
C SER A 69 -30.41 -6.71 -25.63
N LEU A 70 -29.77 -5.66 -25.11
CA LEU A 70 -29.16 -4.59 -25.89
C LEU A 70 -27.88 -4.13 -25.18
N LYS A 71 -26.75 -4.09 -25.91
CA LYS A 71 -25.45 -3.68 -25.38
C LYS A 71 -24.60 -3.00 -26.45
N PHE A 72 -23.76 -2.07 -26.03
CA PHE A 72 -22.80 -1.41 -26.92
C PHE A 72 -21.47 -2.17 -26.93
N ALA A 73 -20.78 -2.12 -28.07
CA ALA A 73 -19.35 -2.39 -28.07
C ALA A 73 -18.64 -1.35 -27.17
N PRO A 74 -17.57 -1.70 -26.43
CA PRO A 74 -16.93 -0.78 -25.48
C PRO A 74 -16.46 0.57 -26.06
N ASN A 75 -16.20 0.63 -27.37
CA ASN A 75 -15.83 1.85 -28.09
C ASN A 75 -17.03 2.61 -28.70
N HIS A 76 -18.26 2.18 -28.41
CA HIS A 76 -19.50 2.71 -28.98
C HIS A 76 -19.57 2.66 -30.52
N SER A 77 -18.77 1.81 -31.18
CA SER A 77 -18.82 1.72 -32.65
C SER A 77 -19.98 0.88 -33.18
N ARG A 78 -20.53 -0.01 -32.33
CA ARG A 78 -21.58 -0.95 -32.70
C ARG A 78 -22.57 -1.16 -31.56
N LEU A 79 -23.82 -1.33 -31.95
CA LEU A 79 -24.94 -1.67 -31.09
C LEU A 79 -25.37 -3.10 -31.38
N ALA A 80 -25.33 -3.97 -30.38
CA ALA A 80 -25.78 -5.34 -30.48
C ALA A 80 -27.18 -5.47 -29.87
N VAL A 81 -28.13 -5.98 -30.65
CA VAL A 81 -29.55 -6.09 -30.26
C VAL A 81 -30.05 -7.51 -30.48
N GLN A 82 -30.52 -8.14 -29.40
CA GLN A 82 -31.17 -9.45 -29.42
C GLN A 82 -32.68 -9.28 -29.38
N ARG A 83 -33.37 -9.69 -30.45
CA ARG A 83 -34.84 -9.73 -30.53
C ARG A 83 -35.38 -11.15 -30.67
N THR A 84 -34.61 -12.03 -31.30
CA THR A 84 -34.99 -13.42 -31.48
C THR A 84 -34.14 -14.32 -30.57
N PRO A 85 -34.63 -15.51 -30.22
CA PRO A 85 -33.85 -16.46 -29.43
C PRO A 85 -32.73 -17.12 -30.22
N ASN A 86 -32.57 -16.90 -31.53
CA ASN A 86 -31.59 -17.63 -32.36
C ASN A 86 -30.65 -16.72 -33.17
N SER A 87 -30.82 -15.40 -33.06
CA SER A 87 -30.00 -14.44 -33.81
C SER A 87 -29.75 -13.15 -33.04
N LEU A 88 -28.63 -12.51 -33.36
CA LEU A 88 -28.21 -11.23 -32.83
C LEU A 88 -28.01 -10.24 -33.98
N GLU A 89 -28.58 -9.05 -33.89
CA GLU A 89 -28.38 -7.97 -34.87
C GLU A 89 -27.24 -7.05 -34.41
N LEU A 90 -26.25 -6.82 -35.28
CA LEU A 90 -25.13 -5.92 -35.04
C LEU A 90 -25.26 -4.69 -35.94
N LEU A 91 -25.70 -3.58 -35.35
CA LEU A 91 -25.93 -2.31 -36.01
C LEU A 91 -24.69 -1.41 -35.85
N PRO A 92 -24.15 -0.80 -36.92
CA PRO A 92 -23.13 0.23 -36.78
C PRO A 92 -23.73 1.46 -36.10
N PHE A 93 -22.99 2.06 -35.17
CA PHE A 93 -23.40 3.25 -34.43
C PHE A 93 -22.38 4.35 -34.60
N ASN A 94 -22.83 5.53 -35.06
CA ASN A 94 -22.00 6.72 -35.22
C ASN A 94 -22.73 7.92 -34.60
N ALA A 95 -22.32 8.31 -33.39
CA ALA A 95 -22.73 9.57 -32.74
C ALA A 95 -24.25 9.88 -32.81
N GLY A 96 -25.09 8.90 -32.47
CA GLY A 96 -26.55 9.05 -32.44
C GLY A 96 -27.29 8.55 -33.69
N GLU A 97 -26.58 8.14 -34.74
CA GLU A 97 -27.17 7.48 -35.91
C GLU A 97 -26.92 5.97 -35.89
N VAL A 98 -27.99 5.20 -36.14
CA VAL A 98 -27.97 3.75 -36.23
C VAL A 98 -28.08 3.35 -37.70
N GLY A 99 -27.04 2.74 -38.26
CA GLY A 99 -27.02 2.29 -39.65
C GLY A 99 -27.59 0.88 -39.84
N SER A 100 -27.65 0.42 -41.09
CA SER A 100 -28.05 -0.95 -41.41
C SER A 100 -26.99 -1.96 -40.98
N GLY A 101 -27.35 -2.88 -40.10
CA GLY A 101 -26.44 -3.88 -39.54
C GLY A 101 -26.42 -5.23 -40.26
N VAL A 102 -25.71 -6.17 -39.64
CA VAL A 102 -25.68 -7.59 -40.02
C VAL A 102 -26.29 -8.43 -38.92
N VAL A 103 -27.01 -9.48 -39.31
CA VAL A 103 -27.57 -10.47 -38.39
C VAL A 103 -26.60 -11.66 -38.28
N VAL A 104 -26.25 -12.01 -37.04
CA VAL A 104 -25.44 -13.18 -36.69
C VAL A 104 -26.39 -14.25 -36.15
N GLU A 105 -26.54 -15.34 -36.89
CA GLU A 105 -27.34 -16.49 -36.46
C GLU A 105 -26.48 -17.48 -35.68
N CYS A 106 -27.08 -18.18 -34.71
CA CYS A 106 -26.40 -19.27 -34.01
C CYS A 106 -25.96 -20.35 -35.00
N LYS A 107 -24.76 -20.90 -34.80
CA LYS A 107 -24.16 -21.90 -35.72
C LYS A 107 -25.06 -23.13 -35.89
N THR A 108 -25.74 -23.54 -34.83
CA THR A 108 -26.62 -24.71 -34.82
C THR A 108 -28.07 -24.26 -34.79
N LYS A 109 -28.91 -24.74 -35.72
CA LYS A 109 -30.33 -24.37 -35.79
C LYS A 109 -31.16 -24.79 -34.56
N SER A 110 -30.71 -25.81 -33.82
CA SER A 110 -31.32 -26.25 -32.56
C SER A 110 -30.81 -25.47 -31.34
N ALA A 111 -29.79 -24.63 -31.50
CA ALA A 111 -29.25 -23.84 -30.40
C ALA A 111 -30.04 -22.54 -30.25
N SER A 112 -30.35 -22.21 -29.01
CA SER A 112 -30.96 -20.96 -28.61
C SER A 112 -29.91 -20.08 -27.94
N LEU A 113 -29.86 -18.81 -28.29
CA LEU A 113 -29.04 -17.75 -27.73
C LEU A 113 -29.56 -17.38 -26.32
N LEU A 114 -28.78 -17.75 -25.30
CA LEU A 114 -29.03 -17.35 -23.91
C LEU A 114 -28.66 -15.88 -23.70
N GLY A 115 -27.63 -15.41 -24.40
CA GLY A 115 -27.21 -14.01 -24.38
C GLY A 115 -25.85 -13.82 -25.04
N PHE A 116 -25.30 -12.62 -24.90
CA PHE A 116 -24.04 -12.25 -25.52
C PHE A 116 -23.25 -11.25 -24.68
N VAL A 117 -21.93 -11.22 -24.88
CA VAL A 117 -20.99 -10.31 -24.21
C VAL A 117 -19.91 -9.83 -25.17
N TRP A 118 -19.50 -8.57 -25.01
CA TRP A 118 -18.31 -8.03 -25.67
C TRP A 118 -17.09 -8.35 -24.80
N ALA A 119 -16.16 -9.14 -25.34
CA ALA A 119 -14.91 -9.50 -24.66
C ALA A 119 -13.84 -8.40 -24.82
N ASP A 120 -13.88 -7.70 -25.95
CA ASP A 120 -13.08 -6.52 -26.31
C ASP A 120 -13.90 -5.67 -27.30
N ASN A 121 -13.33 -4.57 -27.80
CA ASN A 121 -13.93 -3.63 -28.75
C ASN A 121 -14.48 -4.29 -30.03
N ASP A 122 -13.79 -5.31 -30.53
CA ASP A 122 -14.11 -5.99 -31.78
C ASP A 122 -14.41 -7.48 -31.58
N ASP A 123 -14.37 -7.95 -30.34
CA ASP A 123 -14.47 -9.37 -29.99
C ASP A 123 -15.80 -9.65 -29.27
N LEU A 124 -16.65 -10.45 -29.90
CA LEU A 124 -18.02 -10.74 -29.48
C LEU A 124 -18.17 -12.23 -29.12
N VAL A 125 -18.77 -12.53 -27.98
CA VAL A 125 -19.06 -13.89 -27.54
C VAL A 125 -20.56 -14.10 -27.48
N LEU A 126 -21.07 -15.08 -28.23
CA LEU A 126 -22.44 -15.57 -28.09
C LEU A 126 -22.46 -16.78 -27.16
N VAL A 127 -23.40 -16.78 -26.22
CA VAL A 127 -23.65 -17.90 -25.29
C VAL A 127 -24.95 -18.57 -25.71
N THR A 128 -24.86 -19.84 -26.10
CA THR A 128 -26.00 -20.63 -26.58
C THR A 128 -26.28 -21.80 -25.65
N SER A 129 -27.44 -22.44 -25.81
CA SER A 129 -27.81 -23.66 -25.06
C SER A 129 -26.84 -24.84 -25.26
N HIS A 130 -25.98 -24.78 -26.30
CA HIS A 130 -25.03 -25.83 -26.66
C HIS A 130 -23.55 -25.45 -26.40
N GLY A 131 -23.28 -24.25 -25.88
CA GLY A 131 -21.94 -23.77 -25.54
C GLY A 131 -21.70 -22.32 -25.91
N ILE A 132 -20.47 -21.97 -26.30
CA ILE A 132 -20.09 -20.61 -26.65
C ILE A 132 -19.54 -20.50 -28.08
N GLU A 133 -19.79 -19.37 -28.72
CA GLU A 133 -19.31 -19.01 -30.05
C GLU A 133 -18.60 -17.66 -29.98
N PHE A 134 -17.31 -17.65 -30.33
CA PHE A 134 -16.44 -16.48 -30.27
C PHE A 134 -16.24 -15.91 -31.68
N TYR A 135 -16.70 -14.68 -31.88
CA TYR A 135 -16.69 -13.95 -33.14
C TYR A 135 -15.78 -12.73 -33.07
N HIS A 136 -15.14 -12.43 -34.19
CA HIS A 136 -14.42 -11.18 -34.40
C HIS A 136 -15.20 -10.33 -35.40
N VAL A 137 -15.40 -9.07 -35.07
CA VAL A 137 -16.22 -8.11 -35.80
C VAL A 137 -15.30 -7.06 -36.44
N SER A 138 -15.20 -7.07 -37.78
CA SER A 138 -14.33 -6.11 -38.48
C SER A 138 -14.89 -4.69 -38.39
N ARG A 139 -14.01 -3.68 -38.29
CA ARG A 139 -14.41 -2.26 -38.27
C ARG A 139 -14.76 -1.68 -39.65
N GLU A 140 -14.01 -2.07 -40.69
CA GLU A 140 -14.08 -1.44 -42.03
C GLU A 140 -15.20 -1.97 -42.91
N ARG A 141 -15.54 -3.26 -42.77
CA ARG A 141 -16.65 -3.91 -43.47
C ARG A 141 -17.58 -4.51 -42.43
N VAL A 142 -18.88 -4.49 -42.67
CA VAL A 142 -19.86 -5.18 -41.81
C VAL A 142 -19.72 -6.69 -42.01
N PHE A 143 -18.60 -7.26 -41.54
CA PHE A 143 -18.25 -8.66 -41.65
C PHE A 143 -17.94 -9.21 -40.26
N VAL A 144 -18.55 -10.35 -39.95
CA VAL A 144 -18.44 -11.04 -38.67
C VAL A 144 -17.85 -12.42 -38.94
N ARG A 145 -16.75 -12.76 -38.28
CA ARG A 145 -16.06 -14.03 -38.47
C ARG A 145 -16.09 -14.86 -37.20
N LEU A 146 -16.58 -16.09 -37.28
CA LEU A 146 -16.43 -17.05 -36.19
C LEU A 146 -14.94 -17.42 -36.05
N VAL A 147 -14.35 -17.05 -34.91
CA VAL A 147 -12.95 -17.36 -34.56
C VAL A 147 -12.86 -18.74 -33.93
N ARG A 148 -13.75 -19.03 -32.98
CA ARG A 148 -13.72 -20.28 -32.21
C ARG A 148 -15.10 -20.63 -31.68
N SER A 149 -15.37 -21.92 -31.45
CA SER A 149 -16.59 -22.38 -30.78
C SER A 149 -16.24 -23.50 -29.82
N TYR A 150 -16.86 -23.49 -28.64
CA TYR A 150 -16.68 -24.52 -27.61
C TYR A 150 -18.03 -25.11 -27.27
N SER A 151 -18.17 -26.43 -27.43
CA SER A 151 -19.39 -27.11 -27.03
C SER A 151 -19.41 -27.36 -25.51
N VAL A 152 -20.53 -27.01 -24.90
CA VAL A 152 -20.89 -27.31 -23.51
C VAL A 152 -22.35 -27.74 -23.52
N PRO A 153 -22.67 -29.03 -23.36
CA PRO A 153 -24.04 -29.51 -23.44
C PRO A 153 -24.86 -29.03 -22.24
N GLY A 154 -26.14 -28.70 -22.47
CA GLY A 154 -27.07 -28.33 -21.41
C GLY A 154 -26.71 -27.03 -20.69
N CYS A 155 -26.26 -26.01 -21.44
CA CYS A 155 -26.02 -24.68 -20.86
C CYS A 155 -27.35 -24.07 -20.42
N CYS A 156 -27.43 -23.63 -19.16
CA CYS A 156 -28.64 -23.07 -18.58
C CYS A 156 -28.54 -21.55 -18.38
N TRP A 157 -27.43 -21.06 -17.85
CA TRP A 157 -27.18 -19.63 -17.62
C TRP A 157 -25.67 -19.33 -17.68
N PHE A 158 -25.31 -18.04 -17.71
CA PHE A 158 -23.92 -17.59 -17.70
C PHE A 158 -23.74 -16.33 -16.87
N VAL A 159 -22.52 -16.08 -16.41
CA VAL A 159 -22.13 -14.84 -15.75
C VAL A 159 -20.85 -14.28 -16.38
N TRP A 160 -20.79 -12.97 -16.54
CA TRP A 160 -19.66 -12.27 -17.15
C TRP A 160 -19.06 -11.26 -16.18
N SER A 161 -17.73 -11.25 -16.10
CA SER A 161 -16.96 -10.23 -15.40
C SER A 161 -16.04 -9.53 -16.37
N ALA A 162 -16.38 -8.27 -16.69
CA ALA A 162 -15.55 -7.40 -17.50
C ALA A 162 -14.19 -7.13 -16.82
N GLU A 163 -14.16 -6.99 -15.49
CA GLU A 163 -12.93 -6.76 -14.72
C GLU A 163 -11.95 -7.94 -14.81
N CYS A 164 -12.47 -9.17 -14.80
CA CYS A 164 -11.64 -10.37 -14.93
C CYS A 164 -11.48 -10.85 -16.38
N HIS A 165 -12.12 -10.20 -17.36
CA HIS A 165 -12.31 -10.68 -18.74
C HIS A 165 -12.70 -12.17 -18.80
N MET A 166 -13.65 -12.56 -17.96
CA MET A 166 -13.98 -13.96 -17.72
C MET A 166 -15.47 -14.21 -17.82
N LEU A 167 -15.82 -15.28 -18.56
CA LEU A 167 -17.17 -15.81 -18.68
C LEU A 167 -17.24 -17.14 -17.95
N VAL A 168 -18.26 -17.35 -17.13
CA VAL A 168 -18.56 -18.66 -16.55
C VAL A 168 -19.90 -19.11 -17.05
N VAL A 169 -19.93 -20.31 -17.65
CA VAL A 169 -21.16 -20.93 -18.17
C VAL A 169 -21.53 -22.10 -17.26
N ALA A 170 -22.78 -22.13 -16.80
CA ALA A 170 -23.30 -23.25 -16.03
C ALA A 170 -23.95 -24.29 -16.93
N SER A 171 -23.69 -25.56 -16.63
CA SER A 171 -24.29 -26.71 -17.30
C SER A 171 -25.06 -27.55 -16.29
N SER A 172 -26.35 -27.74 -16.57
CA SER A 172 -27.24 -28.66 -15.87
C SER A 172 -27.49 -29.88 -16.76
N SER A 173 -26.45 -30.67 -17.03
CA SER A 173 -26.62 -31.92 -17.77
C SER A 173 -27.36 -32.94 -16.88
N GLY A 174 -28.55 -33.36 -17.29
CA GLY A 174 -29.45 -34.26 -16.54
C GLY A 174 -28.91 -35.67 -16.21
N ALA A 175 -27.62 -35.93 -16.45
CA ALA A 175 -26.92 -37.16 -16.07
C ALA A 175 -26.20 -37.07 -14.70
N THR A 176 -26.03 -35.87 -14.15
CA THR A 176 -25.48 -35.67 -12.80
C THR A 176 -26.61 -35.44 -11.81
N ALA A 177 -26.49 -36.03 -10.60
CA ALA A 177 -27.46 -35.88 -9.52
C ALA A 177 -27.90 -34.41 -9.36
N PRO A 178 -29.17 -34.11 -8.98
CA PRO A 178 -29.73 -32.75 -8.89
C PRO A 178 -28.97 -31.81 -7.93
N ALA A 179 -28.00 -32.34 -7.19
CA ALA A 179 -27.14 -31.66 -6.23
C ALA A 179 -25.82 -31.10 -6.80
N LYS A 180 -25.44 -31.37 -8.05
CA LYS A 180 -24.13 -31.00 -8.61
C LYS A 180 -24.27 -30.12 -9.85
N VAL A 181 -23.68 -28.93 -9.82
CA VAL A 181 -23.64 -28.01 -10.96
C VAL A 181 -22.21 -27.87 -11.48
N ALA A 182 -22.04 -28.01 -12.79
CA ALA A 182 -20.74 -27.84 -13.43
C ALA A 182 -20.62 -26.42 -14.01
N LEU A 183 -19.62 -25.68 -13.54
CA LEU A 183 -19.26 -24.36 -14.02
C LEU A 183 -18.06 -24.48 -14.97
N PHE A 184 -18.18 -23.88 -16.15
CA PHE A 184 -17.15 -23.85 -17.19
C PHE A 184 -16.61 -22.43 -17.33
N PRO A 185 -15.43 -22.12 -16.76
CA PRO A 185 -14.80 -20.82 -16.90
C PRO A 185 -14.10 -20.70 -18.26
N PHE A 186 -14.25 -19.54 -18.89
CA PHE A 186 -13.57 -19.13 -20.10
C PHE A 186 -12.87 -17.79 -19.87
N GLN A 187 -11.56 -17.77 -20.09
CA GLN A 187 -10.75 -16.56 -20.02
C GLN A 187 -10.61 -15.97 -21.42
N PHE A 188 -10.81 -14.66 -21.52
CA PHE A 188 -10.63 -13.90 -22.75
C PHE A 188 -9.48 -12.90 -22.60
N ALA A 189 -8.82 -12.64 -23.72
CA ALA A 189 -7.91 -11.53 -23.97
C ALA A 189 -8.03 -11.17 -25.47
N ALA A 190 -7.39 -10.08 -25.93
CA ALA A 190 -7.49 -9.64 -27.33
C ALA A 190 -7.19 -10.79 -28.31
N ASN A 191 -8.17 -11.18 -29.13
CA ASN A 191 -8.12 -12.33 -30.06
C ASN A 191 -7.81 -13.71 -29.44
N TYR A 192 -7.86 -13.84 -28.11
CA TYR A 192 -7.53 -15.06 -27.38
C TYR A 192 -8.69 -15.51 -26.51
N SER A 193 -9.03 -16.79 -26.61
CA SER A 193 -10.01 -17.45 -25.75
C SER A 193 -9.45 -18.76 -25.23
N ASN A 194 -9.56 -19.00 -23.92
CA ASN A 194 -9.13 -20.25 -23.28
C ASN A 194 -10.27 -20.84 -22.44
N LYS A 195 -10.53 -22.13 -22.64
CA LYS A 195 -11.43 -22.92 -21.80
C LYS A 195 -10.65 -23.52 -20.64
N MET A 196 -10.97 -23.09 -19.42
CA MET A 196 -10.36 -23.58 -18.19
C MET A 196 -10.97 -24.92 -17.78
N GLN A 197 -10.33 -25.61 -16.83
CA GLN A 197 -10.89 -26.82 -16.25
C GLN A 197 -12.24 -26.54 -15.57
N LYS A 198 -13.22 -27.42 -15.79
CA LYS A 198 -14.55 -27.31 -15.18
C LYS A 198 -14.46 -27.36 -13.65
N CYS A 199 -15.22 -26.50 -13.00
CA CYS A 199 -15.40 -26.49 -11.54
C CYS A 199 -16.74 -27.15 -11.22
N VAL A 200 -16.75 -28.15 -10.33
CA VAL A 200 -17.99 -28.83 -9.91
C VAL A 200 -18.34 -28.34 -8.51
N VAL A 201 -19.55 -27.79 -8.35
CA VAL A 201 -20.06 -27.32 -7.07
C VAL A 201 -21.05 -28.35 -6.55
N ASP A 202 -20.77 -28.89 -5.36
CA ASP A 202 -21.64 -29.84 -4.67
C ASP A 202 -22.52 -29.10 -3.65
N LEU A 203 -23.83 -29.07 -3.89
CA LEU A 203 -24.79 -28.31 -3.07
C LEU A 203 -25.18 -29.03 -1.77
N HIS A 204 -24.99 -30.36 -1.70
CA HIS A 204 -25.39 -31.19 -0.55
C HIS A 204 -24.30 -31.38 0.50
N ASP A 205 -23.02 -31.21 0.17
CA ASP A 205 -21.92 -31.48 1.09
C ASP A 205 -21.56 -30.23 1.88
N SER A 206 -22.09 -30.07 3.10
CA SER A 206 -21.54 -29.13 4.08
C SER A 206 -20.13 -29.63 4.40
N GLY A 207 -19.10 -29.16 3.66
CA GLY A 207 -17.74 -29.73 3.54
C GLY A 207 -16.94 -29.94 4.84
N LEU A 208 -17.54 -30.65 5.79
CA LEU A 208 -17.21 -30.78 7.20
C LEU A 208 -17.67 -32.13 7.79
N SER A 209 -18.34 -33.03 7.04
CA SER A 209 -18.65 -34.38 7.55
C SER A 209 -17.76 -35.46 6.91
N SER A 210 -16.77 -35.94 7.66
CA SER A 210 -16.03 -37.15 7.32
C SER A 210 -16.77 -38.41 7.81
N SER A 211 -17.05 -39.31 6.87
CA SER A 211 -17.22 -40.77 7.02
C SER A 211 -18.43 -41.30 7.81
N ARG A 212 -19.31 -42.03 7.11
CA ARG A 212 -19.48 -43.50 7.18
C ARG A 212 -20.83 -43.86 6.56
N GLY A 213 -20.88 -44.99 5.87
CA GLY A 213 -22.04 -45.48 5.12
C GLY A 213 -23.37 -45.28 5.87
N GLY A 214 -24.15 -44.33 5.37
CA GLY A 214 -25.51 -44.06 5.77
C GLY A 214 -26.35 -43.98 4.50
N ARG A 215 -27.42 -44.77 4.48
CA ARG A 215 -28.44 -44.88 3.43
C ARG A 215 -28.81 -43.49 2.86
N PRO A 216 -29.00 -43.33 1.53
CA PRO A 216 -29.47 -42.06 0.98
C PRO A 216 -30.78 -41.65 1.68
N PRO A 217 -30.94 -40.37 2.06
CA PRO A 217 -32.18 -39.91 2.67
C PRO A 217 -33.35 -40.13 1.70
N PRO A 218 -34.54 -40.47 2.19
CA PRO A 218 -35.70 -40.68 1.34
C PRO A 218 -36.06 -39.38 0.64
N SER A 219 -36.38 -39.51 -0.65
CA SER A 219 -36.90 -38.49 -1.55
C SER A 219 -37.64 -37.34 -0.86
N ALA A 220 -36.98 -36.19 -0.72
CA ALA A 220 -37.66 -34.93 -0.44
C ALA A 220 -38.41 -34.51 -1.72
N GLY A 221 -39.73 -34.65 -1.68
CA GLY A 221 -40.62 -33.96 -2.61
C GLY A 221 -40.62 -32.47 -2.30
N ASP A 222 -40.71 -31.68 -3.37
CA ASP A 222 -40.79 -30.21 -3.42
C ASP A 222 -39.56 -29.40 -2.96
N GLY A 223 -38.77 -28.97 -3.96
CA GLY A 223 -37.73 -27.95 -3.82
C GLY A 223 -36.32 -28.46 -4.12
N ALA A 224 -36.04 -28.92 -5.35
CA ALA A 224 -34.67 -29.17 -5.76
C ALA A 224 -33.86 -27.86 -5.62
N LEU A 225 -32.83 -27.86 -4.77
CA LEU A 225 -31.88 -26.75 -4.65
C LEU A 225 -31.12 -26.62 -5.97
N GLU A 226 -31.60 -25.74 -6.85
CA GLU A 226 -30.92 -25.41 -8.10
C GLU A 226 -30.13 -24.11 -7.93
N LEU A 227 -28.83 -24.16 -8.28
CA LEU A 227 -27.98 -22.98 -8.30
C LEU A 227 -28.41 -22.05 -9.43
N SER A 228 -28.76 -20.81 -9.09
CA SER A 228 -29.20 -19.80 -10.07
C SER A 228 -28.05 -18.87 -10.47
N GLU A 229 -28.25 -18.12 -11.56
CA GLU A 229 -27.33 -17.04 -11.99
C GLU A 229 -27.06 -16.03 -10.86
N ARG A 230 -28.05 -15.75 -10.01
CA ARG A 230 -27.94 -14.76 -8.92
C ARG A 230 -27.06 -15.22 -7.77
N ASP A 231 -26.86 -16.53 -7.63
CA ASP A 231 -26.05 -17.12 -6.57
C ASP A 231 -24.57 -17.18 -6.96
N VAL A 232 -24.20 -16.85 -8.21
CA VAL A 232 -22.83 -16.91 -8.69
C VAL A 232 -22.38 -15.56 -9.22
N CYS A 233 -21.19 -15.13 -8.83
CA CYS A 233 -20.55 -13.99 -9.47
C CYS A 233 -19.06 -14.20 -9.64
N VAL A 234 -18.48 -13.46 -10.59
CA VAL A 234 -17.04 -13.51 -10.88
C VAL A 234 -16.46 -12.14 -10.56
N ALA A 235 -15.46 -12.11 -9.69
CA ALA A 235 -14.88 -10.88 -9.19
C ALA A 235 -13.38 -11.03 -8.93
N PHE A 236 -12.69 -9.90 -8.86
CA PHE A 236 -11.29 -9.87 -8.48
C PHE A 236 -11.18 -9.71 -6.96
N VAL A 237 -10.80 -10.79 -6.26
CA VAL A 237 -10.58 -10.82 -4.81
C VAL A 237 -9.14 -11.22 -4.59
N TYR A 238 -8.22 -10.24 -4.69
CA TYR A 238 -6.76 -10.43 -4.81
C TYR A 238 -6.28 -11.20 -6.05
N ARG A 239 -7.12 -12.08 -6.58
CA ARG A 239 -6.99 -12.89 -7.77
C ARG A 239 -8.39 -13.06 -8.39
N PRO A 240 -8.49 -13.41 -9.68
CA PRO A 240 -9.76 -13.80 -10.27
C PRO A 240 -10.38 -14.95 -9.48
N ALA A 241 -11.62 -14.76 -9.04
CA ALA A 241 -12.35 -15.71 -8.21
C ALA A 241 -13.80 -15.89 -8.71
N ILE A 242 -14.31 -17.11 -8.56
CA ILE A 242 -15.74 -17.43 -8.71
C ILE A 242 -16.31 -17.53 -7.30
N LEU A 243 -17.26 -16.66 -6.99
CA LEU A 243 -17.97 -16.62 -5.71
C LEU A 243 -19.30 -17.33 -5.89
N VAL A 244 -19.57 -18.31 -5.04
CA VAL A 244 -20.80 -19.11 -5.09
C VAL A 244 -21.51 -19.03 -3.74
N LEU A 245 -22.67 -18.39 -3.74
CA LEU A 245 -23.56 -18.34 -2.59
C LEU A 245 -24.30 -19.66 -2.47
N ARG A 246 -24.09 -20.35 -1.35
CA ARG A 246 -24.75 -21.61 -1.05
C ARG A 246 -25.78 -21.41 0.04
N HIS A 247 -27.04 -21.66 -0.31
CA HIS A 247 -28.14 -21.68 0.64
C HIS A 247 -28.19 -23.03 1.38
N PRO A 248 -28.52 -23.02 2.68
CA PRO A 248 -28.63 -24.24 3.47
C PRO A 248 -29.84 -25.08 3.04
N HIS A 249 -29.71 -26.39 3.14
CA HIS A 249 -30.80 -27.34 2.89
C HIS A 249 -31.77 -27.45 4.07
N ASP A 250 -31.27 -27.29 5.30
CA ASP A 250 -32.05 -27.43 6.53
C ASP A 250 -32.05 -26.12 7.33
N LEU A 251 -33.09 -25.92 8.14
CA LEU A 251 -33.24 -24.77 9.04
C LEU A 251 -32.12 -24.64 10.09
N ASN A 252 -31.35 -25.71 10.33
CA ASN A 252 -30.25 -25.73 11.30
C ASN A 252 -28.92 -25.22 10.73
N HIS A 253 -28.84 -25.01 9.42
CA HIS A 253 -27.62 -24.57 8.75
C HIS A 253 -27.78 -23.13 8.25
N THR A 254 -26.65 -22.43 8.18
CA THR A 254 -26.58 -21.05 7.70
C THR A 254 -26.04 -21.01 6.28
N ALA A 255 -26.31 -19.92 5.56
CA ALA A 255 -25.76 -19.73 4.22
C ALA A 255 -24.25 -19.53 4.30
N GLN A 256 -23.56 -19.98 3.25
CA GLN A 256 -22.10 -19.88 3.13
C GLN A 256 -21.75 -19.29 1.76
N LEU A 257 -20.69 -18.51 1.70
CA LEU A 257 -20.13 -18.06 0.43
C LEU A 257 -18.83 -18.82 0.15
N LEU A 258 -18.85 -19.61 -0.92
CA LEU A 258 -17.70 -20.39 -1.38
C LEU A 258 -16.85 -19.55 -2.32
N VAL A 259 -15.55 -19.46 -2.06
CA VAL A 259 -14.58 -18.69 -2.86
C VAL A 259 -13.66 -19.65 -3.59
N PHE A 260 -13.92 -19.79 -4.90
CA PHE A 260 -13.06 -20.54 -5.80
C PHE A 260 -12.04 -19.60 -6.42
N THR A 261 -10.75 -19.83 -6.18
CA THR A 261 -9.68 -18.95 -6.66
C THR A 261 -8.88 -19.63 -7.77
N ASN A 262 -8.47 -18.87 -8.77
CA ASN A 262 -7.53 -19.34 -9.79
C ASN A 262 -6.08 -19.29 -9.24
N LEU A 263 -5.56 -20.44 -8.83
CA LEU A 263 -4.18 -20.57 -8.38
C LEU A 263 -3.28 -20.83 -9.61
N LYS A 264 -2.16 -20.10 -9.72
CA LYS A 264 -1.23 -20.17 -10.87
C LYS A 264 -0.69 -21.59 -11.12
N ASP A 265 -0.62 -22.41 -10.08
CA ASP A 265 -0.13 -23.80 -10.15
C ASP A 265 -1.22 -24.82 -10.53
N SER A 266 -2.46 -24.37 -10.72
CA SER A 266 -3.59 -25.24 -11.07
C SER A 266 -4.15 -24.90 -12.44
N SER A 267 -4.59 -25.92 -13.17
CA SER A 267 -5.25 -25.81 -14.48
C SER A 267 -6.67 -25.23 -14.42
N GLY A 268 -7.12 -24.73 -13.26
CA GLY A 268 -8.48 -24.22 -13.07
C GLY A 268 -8.74 -23.71 -11.66
N PHE A 269 -10.01 -23.43 -11.38
CA PHE A 269 -10.48 -22.88 -10.12
C PHE A 269 -10.59 -23.96 -9.04
N LYS A 270 -10.01 -23.70 -7.87
CA LYS A 270 -10.12 -24.56 -6.69
C LYS A 270 -10.82 -23.83 -5.55
N LEU A 271 -11.59 -24.55 -4.75
CA LEU A 271 -12.16 -24.01 -3.52
C LEU A 271 -11.01 -23.67 -2.58
N THR A 272 -10.91 -22.41 -2.18
CA THR A 272 -9.81 -21.91 -1.33
C THR A 272 -10.31 -21.34 -0.02
N HIS A 273 -11.46 -20.67 -0.03
CA HIS A 273 -12.02 -20.06 1.17
C HIS A 273 -13.54 -20.32 1.26
N ILE A 274 -14.05 -20.37 2.49
CA ILE A 274 -15.48 -20.40 2.80
C ILE A 274 -15.77 -19.27 3.77
N CYS A 275 -16.57 -18.29 3.35
CA CYS A 275 -17.03 -17.23 4.24
C CYS A 275 -18.30 -17.68 4.99
N GLN A 276 -18.24 -17.65 6.32
CA GLN A 276 -19.36 -18.00 7.19
C GLN A 276 -20.31 -16.80 7.31
N LEU A 277 -21.53 -16.90 6.78
CA LEU A 277 -22.49 -15.80 6.83
C LEU A 277 -23.32 -15.79 8.12
N GLU A 278 -23.49 -16.95 8.75
CA GLU A 278 -24.28 -17.13 9.99
C GLU A 278 -25.76 -16.67 9.90
N LEU A 279 -26.24 -16.43 8.68
CA LEU A 279 -27.58 -15.93 8.38
C LEU A 279 -28.22 -16.82 7.30
N THR A 280 -29.54 -16.72 7.16
CA THR A 280 -30.31 -17.39 6.10
C THR A 280 -31.25 -16.39 5.42
N GLY A 281 -31.53 -16.61 4.13
CA GLY A 281 -32.43 -15.75 3.37
C GLY A 281 -31.82 -15.23 2.08
N ARG A 282 -32.25 -14.04 1.65
CA ARG A 282 -31.80 -13.42 0.40
C ARG A 282 -30.54 -12.61 0.65
N PHE A 283 -29.52 -12.90 -0.14
CA PHE A 283 -28.27 -12.17 -0.12
C PHE A 283 -27.98 -11.56 -1.48
N ALA A 284 -27.20 -10.48 -1.47
CA ALA A 284 -26.53 -9.96 -2.65
C ALA A 284 -25.06 -9.76 -2.33
N VAL A 285 -24.19 -9.88 -3.34
CA VAL A 285 -22.74 -9.82 -3.16
C VAL A 285 -22.17 -8.69 -3.99
N ASN A 286 -21.37 -7.84 -3.37
CA ASN A 286 -20.52 -6.85 -4.02
C ASN A 286 -19.06 -7.11 -3.64
N VAL A 287 -18.13 -6.58 -4.43
CA VAL A 287 -16.70 -6.55 -4.11
C VAL A 287 -16.20 -5.12 -4.20
N ILE A 288 -15.46 -4.67 -3.19
CA ILE A 288 -14.81 -3.35 -3.16
C ILE A 288 -13.36 -3.53 -2.70
N ASP A 289 -12.38 -3.15 -3.51
CA ASP A 289 -10.96 -3.25 -3.16
C ASP A 289 -10.55 -4.64 -2.61
N SER A 290 -11.04 -5.71 -3.26
CA SER A 290 -10.86 -7.11 -2.84
C SER A 290 -11.52 -7.49 -1.49
N LEU A 291 -12.35 -6.63 -0.91
CA LEU A 291 -13.29 -7.01 0.15
C LEU A 291 -14.56 -7.57 -0.46
N ILE A 292 -15.03 -8.69 0.08
CA ILE A 292 -16.33 -9.25 -0.28
C ILE A 292 -17.37 -8.67 0.67
N ILE A 293 -18.40 -8.05 0.10
CA ILE A 293 -19.50 -7.45 0.84
C ILE A 293 -20.75 -8.26 0.57
N VAL A 294 -21.31 -8.87 1.61
CA VAL A 294 -22.53 -9.68 1.52
C VAL A 294 -23.66 -8.92 2.20
N HIS A 295 -24.60 -8.43 1.39
CA HIS A 295 -25.78 -7.72 1.84
C HIS A 295 -26.86 -8.72 2.22
N HIS A 296 -27.33 -8.71 3.47
CA HIS A 296 -28.44 -9.53 3.92
C HIS A 296 -29.73 -8.70 3.92
N GLN A 297 -30.66 -9.07 3.06
CA GLN A 297 -31.83 -8.24 2.78
C GLN A 297 -32.81 -8.18 3.95
N ALA A 298 -33.04 -9.30 4.65
CA ALA A 298 -34.04 -9.37 5.70
C ALA A 298 -33.67 -8.55 6.95
N SER A 299 -32.39 -8.60 7.36
CA SER A 299 -31.91 -7.81 8.50
C SER A 299 -31.40 -6.42 8.12
N LYS A 300 -31.31 -6.10 6.81
CA LYS A 300 -30.81 -4.81 6.29
C LYS A 300 -29.40 -4.46 6.79
N VAL A 301 -28.52 -5.47 6.85
CA VAL A 301 -27.11 -5.30 7.23
C VAL A 301 -26.20 -5.82 6.14
N SER A 302 -24.93 -5.48 6.22
CA SER A 302 -23.90 -5.92 5.28
C SER A 302 -22.71 -6.49 6.04
N LEU A 303 -22.34 -7.70 5.66
CA LEU A 303 -21.18 -8.42 6.18
C LEU A 303 -19.99 -8.11 5.27
N VAL A 304 -18.83 -7.82 5.86
CA VAL A 304 -17.59 -7.58 5.11
C VAL A 304 -16.59 -8.67 5.43
N PHE A 305 -16.09 -9.33 4.39
CA PHE A 305 -15.09 -10.38 4.49
C PHE A 305 -13.82 -9.97 3.77
N ASP A 306 -12.69 -10.20 4.44
CA ASP A 306 -11.37 -10.10 3.83
C ASP A 306 -10.74 -11.49 3.81
N VAL A 307 -10.62 -12.10 2.63
CA VAL A 307 -10.03 -13.43 2.51
C VAL A 307 -8.55 -13.44 2.93
N ALA A 308 -7.88 -12.28 2.95
CA ALA A 308 -6.50 -12.19 3.42
C ALA A 308 -6.36 -12.31 4.95
N LEU A 309 -7.46 -12.14 5.69
CA LEU A 309 -7.51 -12.30 7.15
C LEU A 309 -7.94 -13.71 7.59
N GLY A 310 -8.13 -14.64 6.65
CA GLY A 310 -8.48 -16.01 6.97
C GLY A 310 -7.39 -16.71 7.79
N THR A 311 -7.75 -17.20 8.98
CA THR A 311 -6.79 -17.81 9.93
C THR A 311 -6.99 -19.30 10.12
N GLU A 312 -8.22 -19.81 9.97
CA GLU A 312 -8.52 -21.21 10.24
C GLU A 312 -8.48 -22.05 8.95
N MET A 313 -7.52 -22.98 8.87
CA MET A 313 -7.41 -23.92 7.76
C MET A 313 -8.07 -25.25 8.12
N ARG A 314 -9.03 -25.68 7.31
CA ARG A 314 -9.65 -27.02 7.39
C ARG A 314 -9.57 -27.70 6.02
N GLN A 315 -8.90 -28.85 5.96
CA GLN A 315 -8.79 -29.66 4.74
C GLN A 315 -8.35 -28.85 3.49
N ASP A 316 -7.32 -28.00 3.63
CA ASP A 316 -6.80 -27.12 2.55
C ASP A 316 -7.73 -25.96 2.13
N VAL A 317 -8.83 -25.75 2.87
CA VAL A 317 -9.76 -24.63 2.68
C VAL A 317 -9.72 -23.72 3.90
N CYS A 318 -9.64 -22.42 3.69
CA CYS A 318 -9.61 -21.42 4.76
C CYS A 318 -11.03 -20.97 5.13
N LEU A 319 -11.39 -21.05 6.40
CA LEU A 319 -12.62 -20.46 6.92
C LEU A 319 -12.40 -18.97 7.19
N VAL A 320 -13.30 -18.14 6.67
CA VAL A 320 -13.24 -16.68 6.79
C VAL A 320 -14.48 -16.20 7.51
N TYR A 321 -14.27 -15.38 8.53
CA TYR A 321 -15.33 -14.75 9.31
C TYR A 321 -15.43 -13.26 8.93
N PRO A 322 -16.57 -12.59 9.24
CA PRO A 322 -16.70 -11.16 8.98
C PRO A 322 -15.54 -10.40 9.65
N ALA A 323 -14.85 -9.56 8.90
CA ALA A 323 -13.71 -8.78 9.39
C ALA A 323 -14.14 -7.71 10.42
N THR A 324 -15.43 -7.33 10.38
CA THR A 324 -16.04 -6.31 11.21
C THR A 324 -17.45 -6.74 11.59
N ARG A 325 -18.05 -6.08 12.58
CA ARG A 325 -19.45 -6.32 12.92
C ARG A 325 -20.36 -5.96 11.73
N PRO A 326 -21.46 -6.70 11.51
CA PRO A 326 -22.40 -6.38 10.44
C PRO A 326 -22.95 -4.96 10.61
N ALA A 327 -22.83 -4.13 9.56
CA ALA A 327 -23.31 -2.75 9.59
C ALA A 327 -24.26 -2.46 8.41
N PRO A 328 -25.26 -1.59 8.58
CA PRO A 328 -26.11 -1.16 7.46
C PRO A 328 -25.35 -0.22 6.51
N ILE A 329 -25.80 -0.15 5.26
CA ILE A 329 -25.40 0.94 4.35
C ILE A 329 -25.93 2.27 4.92
N ARG A 330 -25.10 3.32 4.84
CA ARG A 330 -25.44 4.68 5.28
C ARG A 330 -26.76 5.12 4.63
N PRO A 331 -27.74 5.60 5.41
CA PRO A 331 -28.99 6.14 4.88
C PRO A 331 -28.71 7.17 3.78
N PHE A 332 -29.51 7.10 2.70
CA PHE A 332 -29.33 7.95 1.52
C PHE A 332 -30.65 8.65 1.20
N CYS A 333 -30.59 9.95 0.90
CA CYS A 333 -31.72 10.74 0.43
C CYS A 333 -31.43 11.27 -0.97
N LEU A 334 -32.39 11.11 -1.87
CA LEU A 334 -32.33 11.68 -3.21
C LEU A 334 -32.78 13.14 -3.16
N GLU A 335 -32.00 14.03 -3.77
CA GLU A 335 -32.40 15.41 -4.00
C GLU A 335 -33.21 15.50 -5.29
N GLU A 336 -34.43 16.03 -5.21
CA GLU A 336 -35.21 16.41 -6.39
C GLU A 336 -35.48 17.92 -6.40
N PRO A 337 -35.33 18.58 -7.57
CA PRO A 337 -35.78 19.96 -7.73
C PRO A 337 -37.30 19.99 -7.69
N SER A 338 -37.88 20.74 -6.75
CA SER A 338 -39.34 20.89 -6.65
C SER A 338 -39.90 21.55 -7.90
N VAL A 339 -40.59 20.77 -8.72
CA VAL A 339 -41.42 21.31 -9.81
C VAL A 339 -42.70 21.84 -9.17
N THR A 340 -42.82 23.15 -9.01
CA THR A 340 -44.11 23.78 -8.70
C THR A 340 -45.01 23.62 -9.94
N SER A 341 -45.87 22.59 -9.92
CA SER A 341 -46.93 22.43 -10.91
C SER A 341 -48.00 23.50 -10.67
N GLY A 342 -47.76 24.70 -11.19
CA GLY A 342 -48.74 25.77 -11.26
C GLY A 342 -49.86 25.42 -12.25
N VAL A 343 -50.89 24.72 -11.78
CA VAL A 343 -52.19 24.72 -12.44
C VAL A 343 -53.05 25.78 -11.74
N PRO A 344 -53.39 26.90 -12.41
CA PRO A 344 -54.34 27.85 -11.83
C PRO A 344 -55.75 27.26 -11.95
N SER A 345 -56.27 26.72 -10.84
CA SER A 345 -57.69 26.42 -10.73
C SER A 345 -58.46 27.71 -10.43
N ALA A 346 -59.03 28.30 -11.47
CA ALA A 346 -60.08 29.30 -11.35
C ALA A 346 -61.41 28.56 -11.14
N HIS A 347 -62.03 28.73 -9.97
CA HIS A 347 -63.45 29.12 -9.84
C HIS A 347 -63.80 29.27 -8.35
N ALA A 348 -64.28 30.48 -8.02
CA ALA A 348 -64.88 30.85 -6.75
C ALA A 348 -66.28 30.24 -6.59
N ASP A 349 -66.71 29.92 -5.36
CA ASP A 349 -67.78 30.70 -4.74
C ASP A 349 -67.89 30.49 -3.21
N GLN A 350 -68.51 31.49 -2.60
CA GLN A 350 -68.70 31.84 -1.19
C GLN A 350 -69.40 30.72 -0.37
N THR A 351 -69.09 30.53 0.91
CA THR A 351 -69.74 31.26 2.02
C THR A 351 -69.10 30.86 3.36
N ALA A 352 -68.87 31.85 4.23
CA ALA A 352 -68.58 31.66 5.66
C ALA A 352 -69.87 31.84 6.48
N PRO A 353 -69.89 31.40 7.75
CA PRO A 353 -69.96 32.43 8.79
C PRO A 353 -69.01 32.21 9.97
N ARG A 354 -68.86 33.34 10.68
CA ARG A 354 -67.90 33.72 11.73
C ARG A 354 -68.14 33.03 13.09
N THR A 355 -67.10 32.90 13.91
CA THR A 355 -66.99 33.53 15.25
C THR A 355 -65.57 33.41 15.84
N PRO A 356 -65.18 34.27 16.82
CA PRO A 356 -63.78 34.61 17.12
C PRO A 356 -63.29 34.16 18.51
N GLY A 357 -61.96 34.14 18.73
CA GLY A 357 -61.39 34.29 20.08
C GLY A 357 -59.96 33.80 20.30
N ALA A 358 -59.13 34.70 20.86
CA ALA A 358 -57.81 34.53 21.51
C ALA A 358 -56.55 34.44 20.60
N ALA A 359 -55.85 35.55 20.36
CA ALA A 359 -54.77 36.16 21.19
C ALA A 359 -53.39 35.48 20.94
N ALA A 360 -52.59 35.99 20.00
CA ALA A 360 -51.58 37.04 20.18
C ALA A 360 -50.29 36.57 20.90
N ALA A 361 -49.25 36.30 20.11
CA ALA A 361 -47.86 36.50 20.51
C ALA A 361 -47.04 36.91 19.28
N SER A 362 -46.55 38.14 19.34
CA SER A 362 -45.77 38.85 18.33
C SER A 362 -44.30 38.39 18.36
N GLY A 363 -43.74 38.10 17.19
CA GLY A 363 -42.33 37.75 16.99
C GLY A 363 -41.81 38.16 15.62
N ARG A 364 -41.65 39.48 15.44
CA ARG A 364 -40.72 40.22 14.55
C ARG A 364 -40.14 39.48 13.33
N ARG A 365 -40.60 39.89 12.14
CA ARG A 365 -39.98 39.65 10.82
C ARG A 365 -38.64 40.38 10.71
N THR A 366 -37.61 39.68 10.26
CA THR A 366 -36.50 40.25 9.48
C THR A 366 -36.46 39.53 8.14
N SER A 367 -36.72 40.28 7.08
CA SER A 367 -36.60 39.85 5.69
C SER A 367 -35.13 39.78 5.30
N THR A 368 -34.64 38.59 4.98
CA THR A 368 -33.51 38.41 4.09
C THR A 368 -33.95 37.45 2.99
N THR A 369 -33.99 37.99 1.79
CA THR A 369 -34.18 37.29 0.52
C THR A 369 -33.01 36.34 0.28
N ASP A 370 -33.24 35.04 0.40
CA ASP A 370 -32.44 34.02 -0.26
C ASP A 370 -33.40 33.07 -0.97
N GLY A 371 -33.40 33.14 -2.30
CA GLY A 371 -34.10 32.21 -3.17
C GLY A 371 -33.36 30.87 -3.20
N SER A 372 -33.45 30.10 -2.11
CA SER A 372 -33.09 28.67 -2.15
C SER A 372 -34.30 27.92 -2.67
N ALA A 373 -34.18 27.30 -3.85
CA ALA A 373 -35.17 26.37 -4.35
C ALA A 373 -35.42 25.31 -3.26
N LEU A 374 -36.69 25.09 -2.89
CA LEU A 374 -37.06 24.05 -1.93
C LEU A 374 -36.68 22.69 -2.51
N VAL A 375 -35.52 22.16 -2.18
CA VAL A 375 -35.10 20.81 -2.59
C VAL A 375 -35.88 19.81 -1.73
N THR A 376 -36.67 18.95 -2.36
CA THR A 376 -37.35 17.85 -1.66
C THR A 376 -36.40 16.67 -1.54
N GLN A 377 -36.11 16.26 -0.30
CA GLN A 377 -35.31 15.06 -0.03
C GLN A 377 -36.21 13.83 0.07
N ILE A 378 -35.99 12.85 -0.81
CA ILE A 378 -36.72 11.58 -0.83
C ILE A 378 -35.84 10.50 -0.19
N PRO A 379 -36.19 9.94 0.97
CA PRO A 379 -35.41 8.88 1.60
C PRO A 379 -35.48 7.59 0.76
N CYS A 380 -34.33 7.04 0.40
CA CYS A 380 -34.26 5.78 -0.33
C CYS A 380 -34.51 4.58 0.60
N GLN A 381 -35.34 3.64 0.17
CA GLN A 381 -35.47 2.36 0.84
C GLN A 381 -34.24 1.50 0.55
N LEU A 382 -33.29 1.46 1.50
CA LEU A 382 -32.14 0.57 1.42
C LEU A 382 -32.56 -0.91 1.49
N TYR A 383 -31.83 -1.78 0.80
CA TYR A 383 -32.09 -3.23 0.72
C TYR A 383 -33.47 -3.57 0.12
N ALA A 384 -33.97 -2.72 -0.78
CA ALA A 384 -35.27 -2.96 -1.42
C ALA A 384 -35.25 -4.28 -2.23
N PRO A 385 -36.37 -5.02 -2.28
CA PRO A 385 -36.46 -6.25 -3.09
C PRO A 385 -36.27 -6.05 -4.60
N THR A 386 -36.27 -4.80 -5.06
CA THR A 386 -36.02 -4.44 -6.47
C THR A 386 -34.58 -4.08 -6.77
N TRP A 387 -33.70 -4.11 -5.77
CA TRP A 387 -32.29 -3.92 -6.02
C TRP A 387 -31.74 -5.06 -6.85
N VAL A 388 -31.02 -4.67 -7.89
CA VAL A 388 -30.19 -5.57 -8.68
C VAL A 388 -28.74 -5.16 -8.46
N VAL A 389 -27.90 -6.14 -8.17
CA VAL A 389 -26.49 -5.93 -7.85
C VAL A 389 -25.63 -6.46 -8.97
N PHE A 390 -24.66 -5.66 -9.41
CA PHE A 390 -23.69 -6.04 -10.43
C PHE A 390 -22.26 -5.82 -9.93
N GLN A 391 -21.36 -6.71 -10.35
CA GLN A 391 -19.95 -6.61 -9.96
C GLN A 391 -19.24 -5.41 -10.61
N PRO A 392 -18.24 -4.82 -9.93
CA PRO A 392 -17.84 -5.14 -8.55
C PRO A 392 -18.77 -4.48 -7.50
N SER A 393 -19.19 -3.24 -7.72
CA SER A 393 -19.80 -2.39 -6.68
C SER A 393 -21.07 -1.65 -7.13
N VAL A 394 -21.78 -2.13 -8.15
CA VAL A 394 -22.94 -1.42 -8.72
C VAL A 394 -24.24 -1.91 -8.09
N ILE A 395 -25.11 -0.97 -7.70
CA ILE A 395 -26.47 -1.24 -7.20
C ILE A 395 -27.45 -0.43 -8.06
N ILE A 396 -28.47 -1.09 -8.60
CA ILE A 396 -29.48 -0.48 -9.46
C ILE A 396 -30.86 -0.69 -8.84
N ASP A 397 -31.63 0.39 -8.71
CA ASP A 397 -33.07 0.31 -8.48
C ASP A 397 -33.82 0.80 -9.73
N ALA A 398 -34.34 -0.16 -10.49
CA ALA A 398 -35.06 0.08 -11.72
C ALA A 398 -36.39 0.82 -11.54
N ARG A 399 -36.98 0.80 -10.33
CA ARG A 399 -38.22 1.54 -10.02
C ARG A 399 -37.94 2.98 -9.64
N LEU A 400 -36.82 3.25 -8.95
CA LEU A 400 -36.38 4.60 -8.64
C LEU A 400 -35.67 5.29 -9.81
N GLY A 401 -35.24 4.52 -10.83
CA GLY A 401 -34.49 5.06 -11.95
C GLY A 401 -33.09 5.51 -11.52
N CYS A 402 -32.46 4.76 -10.62
CA CYS A 402 -31.18 5.13 -10.02
C CYS A 402 -30.17 3.99 -10.12
N LEU A 403 -28.95 4.33 -10.53
CA LEU A 403 -27.76 3.51 -10.43
C LEU A 403 -26.78 4.18 -9.47
N TRP A 404 -26.35 3.44 -8.46
CA TRP A 404 -25.34 3.87 -7.48
C TRP A 404 -24.10 3.02 -7.60
N ASN A 405 -22.96 3.62 -7.27
CA ASN A 405 -21.76 2.88 -6.93
C ASN A 405 -21.65 2.77 -5.40
N LEU A 406 -21.53 1.55 -4.88
CA LEU A 406 -21.26 1.30 -3.48
C LEU A 406 -19.80 1.66 -3.19
N GLN A 407 -19.56 2.38 -2.09
CA GLN A 407 -18.26 2.86 -1.67
C GLN A 407 -17.98 2.48 -0.22
N LEU A 408 -16.70 2.32 0.10
CA LEU A 408 -16.21 2.08 1.45
C LEU A 408 -15.60 3.37 2.00
N ASP A 409 -16.14 3.84 3.12
CA ASP A 409 -15.53 4.88 3.95
C ASP A 409 -14.41 4.24 4.78
N LEU A 410 -13.18 4.32 4.26
CA LEU A 410 -12.03 3.64 4.82
C LEU A 410 -11.70 4.08 6.27
N PRO A 411 -11.74 5.39 6.64
CA PRO A 411 -11.62 5.81 8.03
C PRO A 411 -12.68 5.23 8.98
N ALA A 412 -13.96 5.28 8.59
CA ALA A 412 -15.03 4.70 9.41
C ALA A 412 -14.87 3.17 9.54
N PHE A 413 -14.52 2.49 8.45
CA PHE A 413 -14.23 1.05 8.45
C PHE A 413 -13.06 0.71 9.39
N ALA A 414 -11.96 1.44 9.31
CA ALA A 414 -10.80 1.21 10.19
C ALA A 414 -11.11 1.41 11.67
N ALA A 415 -12.04 2.30 12.01
CA ALA A 415 -12.45 2.53 13.40
C ALA A 415 -13.19 1.33 14.03
N THR A 416 -13.70 0.41 13.21
CA THR A 416 -14.40 -0.79 13.71
C THR A 416 -13.46 -1.90 14.18
N PHE A 417 -12.17 -1.84 13.82
CA PHE A 417 -11.18 -2.84 14.22
C PHE A 417 -10.70 -2.57 15.65
N SER A 418 -10.71 -3.60 16.49
CA SER A 418 -10.11 -3.58 17.82
C SER A 418 -8.61 -3.91 17.79
N ASP A 419 -8.21 -4.86 16.93
CA ASP A 419 -6.82 -5.29 16.76
C ASP A 419 -6.09 -4.45 15.70
N SER A 420 -5.02 -3.77 16.13
CA SER A 420 -4.19 -2.94 15.25
C SER A 420 -3.42 -3.76 14.21
N LEU A 421 -3.05 -5.02 14.51
CA LEU A 421 -2.31 -5.86 13.59
C LEU A 421 -3.20 -6.36 12.44
N GLN A 422 -4.43 -6.79 12.75
CA GLN A 422 -5.42 -7.13 11.73
C GLN A 422 -5.80 -5.92 10.88
N LEU A 423 -5.97 -4.75 11.52
CA LEU A 423 -6.24 -3.51 10.80
C LEU A 423 -5.11 -3.17 9.80
N ILE A 424 -3.84 -3.20 10.23
CA ILE A 424 -2.70 -2.92 9.35
C ILE A 424 -2.63 -3.95 8.21
N SER A 425 -2.79 -5.23 8.53
CA SER A 425 -2.81 -6.31 7.52
C SER A 425 -3.90 -6.11 6.47
N CYS A 426 -5.07 -5.65 6.90
CA CYS A 426 -6.20 -5.32 6.04
C CYS A 426 -5.92 -4.07 5.19
N LEU A 427 -5.44 -2.98 5.81
CA LEU A 427 -5.20 -1.70 5.16
C LEU A 427 -4.06 -1.73 4.13
N LEU A 428 -3.03 -2.56 4.31
CA LEU A 428 -1.94 -2.73 3.33
C LEU A 428 -2.45 -3.13 1.94
N ASN A 429 -3.59 -3.77 1.91
CA ASN A 429 -4.24 -4.29 0.72
C ASN A 429 -5.32 -3.36 0.14
N ARG A 430 -5.51 -2.17 0.71
CA ARG A 430 -6.55 -1.21 0.30
C ARG A 430 -5.98 -0.01 -0.44
N ARG A 431 -6.72 0.49 -1.43
CA ARG A 431 -6.33 1.70 -2.16
C ARG A 431 -6.43 2.90 -1.22
N HIS A 432 -5.56 3.88 -1.40
CA HIS A 432 -5.53 5.13 -0.61
C HIS A 432 -5.36 4.95 0.91
N ALA A 433 -4.91 3.78 1.38
CA ALA A 433 -4.79 3.48 2.81
C ALA A 433 -3.51 4.00 3.48
N LYS A 434 -2.51 4.44 2.70
CA LYS A 434 -1.19 4.89 3.22
C LYS A 434 -1.29 5.93 4.36
N PRO A 435 -2.08 7.01 4.26
CA PRO A 435 -2.20 7.98 5.35
C PRO A 435 -2.78 7.36 6.63
N LEU A 436 -3.77 6.49 6.48
CA LEU A 436 -4.44 5.82 7.60
C LEU A 436 -3.57 4.75 8.26
N LEU A 437 -2.75 4.04 7.46
CA LEU A 437 -1.71 3.13 7.95
C LEU A 437 -0.72 3.87 8.84
N LEU A 438 -0.16 4.99 8.35
CA LEU A 438 0.79 5.80 9.10
C LEU A 438 0.16 6.37 10.39
N GLN A 439 -1.09 6.84 10.30
CA GLN A 439 -1.83 7.32 11.47
C GLN A 439 -2.09 6.20 12.50
N THR A 440 -2.36 4.98 12.04
CA THR A 440 -2.59 3.82 12.93
C THR A 440 -1.30 3.43 13.64
N ILE A 441 -0.18 3.35 12.92
CA ILE A 441 1.13 3.05 13.49
C ILE A 441 1.51 4.12 14.51
N ARG A 442 1.35 5.40 14.15
CA ARG A 442 1.57 6.53 15.07
C ARG A 442 0.76 6.37 16.36
N ARG A 443 -0.53 6.03 16.27
CA ARG A 443 -1.39 5.79 17.45
C ARG A 443 -0.88 4.63 18.33
N VAL A 444 -0.38 3.55 17.73
CA VAL A 444 0.22 2.42 18.48
C VAL A 444 1.52 2.84 19.16
N THR A 445 2.35 3.63 18.47
CA THR A 445 3.60 4.18 19.01
C THR A 445 3.33 5.16 20.16
N GLU A 446 2.34 6.05 20.04
CA GLU A 446 1.93 6.98 21.11
C GLU A 446 1.43 6.26 22.36
N ARG A 447 0.85 5.05 22.21
CA ARG A 447 0.44 4.18 23.34
C ARG A 447 1.58 3.41 23.99
N ARG A 448 2.81 3.56 23.52
CA ARG A 448 4.02 2.84 23.99
C ARG A 448 3.91 1.30 23.95
N ALA A 449 3.08 0.74 23.07
CA ALA A 449 2.83 -0.71 22.98
C ALA A 449 3.87 -1.43 22.08
N LEU A 450 5.13 -1.49 22.52
CA LEU A 450 6.24 -2.03 21.70
C LEU A 450 6.03 -3.48 21.23
N HIS A 451 5.42 -4.32 22.08
CA HIS A 451 5.12 -5.73 21.77
C HIS A 451 4.17 -5.91 20.57
N ILE A 452 3.33 -4.91 20.26
CA ILE A 452 2.44 -4.91 19.09
C ILE A 452 3.16 -4.28 17.90
N LEU A 453 4.00 -3.27 18.15
CA LEU A 453 4.64 -2.46 17.13
C LEU A 453 5.63 -3.26 16.26
N GLY A 454 6.42 -4.16 16.86
CA GLY A 454 7.33 -5.04 16.13
C GLY A 454 6.64 -5.90 15.06
N PRO A 455 5.61 -6.69 15.44
CA PRO A 455 4.78 -7.42 14.47
C PRO A 455 4.15 -6.51 13.41
N CYS A 456 3.73 -5.30 13.76
CA CYS A 456 3.18 -4.34 12.80
C CYS A 456 4.22 -3.91 11.76
N PHE A 457 5.47 -3.64 12.19
CA PHE A 457 6.57 -3.36 11.28
C PHE A 457 6.89 -4.55 10.38
N ASP A 458 6.89 -5.78 10.93
CA ASP A 458 7.18 -6.99 10.17
C ASP A 458 6.15 -7.22 9.05
N VAL A 459 4.85 -7.03 9.35
CA VAL A 459 3.79 -7.12 8.33
C VAL A 459 3.92 -6.03 7.27
N LEU A 460 4.23 -4.79 7.67
CA LEU A 460 4.41 -3.66 6.76
C LEU A 460 5.60 -3.86 5.81
N ASN A 461 6.76 -4.21 6.36
CA ASN A 461 8.00 -4.39 5.59
C ASN A 461 7.95 -5.67 4.73
N ALA A 462 7.29 -6.74 5.19
CA ALA A 462 6.98 -7.89 4.36
C ALA A 462 6.04 -7.54 3.20
N GLY A 463 5.08 -6.63 3.42
CA GLY A 463 4.29 -6.01 2.35
C GLY A 463 5.20 -5.30 1.33
N TYR A 464 6.07 -4.39 1.80
CA TYR A 464 6.96 -3.65 0.93
C TYR A 464 7.89 -4.56 0.10
N ARG A 465 8.46 -5.60 0.72
CA ARG A 465 9.26 -6.61 0.00
C ARG A 465 8.47 -7.29 -1.12
N ARG A 466 7.25 -7.75 -0.85
CA ARG A 466 6.37 -8.34 -1.87
C ARG A 466 6.06 -7.39 -3.02
N HIS A 467 5.93 -6.09 -2.74
CA HIS A 467 5.75 -5.08 -3.77
C HIS A 467 6.99 -4.97 -4.69
N LEU A 468 8.18 -4.91 -4.10
CA LEU A 468 9.44 -4.87 -4.87
C LEU A 468 9.64 -6.14 -5.70
N ASP A 469 9.36 -7.32 -5.13
CA ASP A 469 9.46 -8.60 -5.84
C ASP A 469 8.51 -8.63 -7.06
N ALA A 470 7.30 -8.08 -6.91
CA ALA A 470 6.34 -7.97 -8.00
C ALA A 470 6.80 -7.00 -9.09
N LEU A 471 7.39 -5.85 -8.73
CA LEU A 471 7.99 -4.91 -9.70
C LEU A 471 9.16 -5.56 -10.46
N CYS A 472 10.02 -6.29 -9.77
CA CYS A 472 11.11 -7.05 -10.39
C CYS A 472 10.60 -8.11 -11.36
N ALA A 473 9.56 -8.86 -10.99
CA ALA A 473 8.95 -9.86 -11.85
C ALA A 473 8.31 -9.23 -13.11
N GLN A 474 7.73 -8.04 -12.98
CA GLN A 474 7.20 -7.28 -14.13
C GLN A 474 8.33 -6.78 -15.05
N ALA A 475 9.44 -6.30 -14.50
CA ALA A 475 10.59 -5.81 -15.27
C ALA A 475 11.29 -6.93 -16.07
N GLN A 476 11.40 -8.13 -15.52
CA GLN A 476 12.07 -9.27 -16.18
C GLN A 476 11.28 -9.83 -17.38
N CYS A 477 9.95 -9.72 -17.39
CA CYS A 477 9.12 -10.20 -18.49
C CYS A 477 9.20 -9.30 -19.75
N GLY A 478 9.81 -8.11 -19.67
CA GLY A 478 9.91 -7.17 -20.80
C GLY A 478 11.17 -7.30 -21.66
N ALA A 479 12.11 -8.20 -21.34
CA ALA A 479 13.47 -8.21 -21.92
C ALA A 479 13.74 -9.24 -23.04
N THR A 480 12.74 -9.96 -23.55
CA THR A 480 12.97 -11.00 -24.59
C THR A 480 12.22 -10.72 -25.90
N GLY A 481 12.91 -10.07 -26.85
CA GLY A 481 12.60 -10.02 -28.29
C GLY A 481 13.91 -10.05 -29.10
N PRO A 482 13.94 -10.62 -30.32
CA PRO A 482 15.17 -11.15 -30.91
C PRO A 482 15.90 -10.16 -31.83
N MET A 483 17.15 -9.82 -31.48
CA MET A 483 18.32 -9.60 -32.36
C MET A 483 19.37 -8.87 -31.53
N GLY A 484 20.60 -9.39 -31.53
CA GLY A 484 21.67 -8.90 -30.66
C GLY A 484 22.13 -7.49 -31.00
N ILE A 485 22.57 -6.76 -29.96
CA ILE A 485 23.73 -5.87 -29.91
C ILE A 485 24.04 -5.66 -28.41
N VAL A 486 25.29 -5.90 -28.03
CA VAL A 486 25.88 -5.51 -26.74
C VAL A 486 26.04 -3.99 -26.73
N LEU A 487 25.59 -3.28 -25.69
CA LEU A 487 26.15 -1.98 -25.26
C LEU A 487 25.61 -1.61 -23.86
N GLY A 488 26.50 -1.12 -23.00
CA GLY A 488 26.23 -0.78 -21.60
C GLY A 488 25.78 0.66 -21.35
N GLY A 489 25.32 0.89 -20.11
CA GLY A 489 25.37 2.19 -19.43
C GLY A 489 24.22 3.19 -19.65
N VAL A 490 23.55 3.51 -18.53
CA VAL A 490 22.86 4.78 -18.16
C VAL A 490 21.44 5.05 -18.71
N GLY A 491 20.47 5.14 -17.77
CA GLY A 491 19.42 6.19 -17.74
C GLY A 491 18.08 6.03 -18.49
N SER A 492 17.00 5.91 -17.71
CA SER A 492 15.62 6.45 -17.88
C SER A 492 14.67 6.01 -19.03
N ASN A 493 13.44 5.65 -18.61
CA ASN A 493 12.10 5.68 -19.26
C ASN A 493 11.83 4.95 -20.59
N LEU A 494 10.98 3.90 -20.55
CA LEU A 494 9.74 3.67 -21.35
C LEU A 494 9.24 2.20 -21.26
N MET A 495 7.91 2.02 -21.08
CA MET A 495 7.08 0.79 -21.29
C MET A 495 6.83 0.56 -22.81
N PRO A 496 6.21 -0.55 -23.36
CA PRO A 496 5.30 -1.54 -22.74
C PRO A 496 5.34 -3.04 -23.25
N SER A 497 4.41 -3.84 -22.68
CA SER A 497 3.62 -4.99 -23.20
C SER A 497 4.06 -6.48 -23.02
N THR A 498 3.48 -7.10 -21.98
CA THR A 498 2.74 -8.39 -21.86
C THR A 498 3.14 -9.67 -22.63
N SER A 499 3.69 -10.66 -21.91
CA SER A 499 3.12 -12.02 -21.64
C SER A 499 4.20 -13.10 -21.33
N PRO A 500 3.88 -14.21 -20.62
CA PRO A 500 4.72 -14.74 -19.53
C PRO A 500 5.47 -16.06 -19.81
N LEU A 501 6.49 -16.37 -19.00
CA LEU A 501 6.65 -17.58 -18.15
C LEU A 501 8.12 -17.90 -17.77
N LEU A 502 8.45 -18.02 -16.46
CA LEU A 502 8.89 -19.26 -15.77
C LEU A 502 9.31 -19.04 -14.27
N MET A 503 8.75 -19.87 -13.36
CA MET A 503 9.31 -20.41 -12.07
C MET A 503 9.52 -19.46 -10.85
N PRO A 504 9.58 -19.93 -9.57
CA PRO A 504 9.88 -21.29 -9.09
C PRO A 504 8.86 -21.97 -8.14
N ARG A 505 9.01 -23.30 -8.08
CA ARG A 505 8.42 -24.23 -7.11
C ARG A 505 8.77 -23.84 -5.68
N ASN A 506 7.78 -23.43 -4.90
CA ASN A 506 7.69 -23.79 -3.49
C ASN A 506 6.23 -23.68 -3.05
N GLY A 507 5.72 -24.74 -2.44
CA GLY A 507 4.39 -24.73 -1.82
C GLY A 507 4.40 -23.73 -0.66
N GLY A 508 3.79 -22.56 -0.89
CA GLY A 508 3.69 -21.49 0.08
C GLY A 508 2.31 -20.84 0.00
N ASN A 509 1.75 -20.53 1.16
CA ASN A 509 0.44 -19.90 1.41
C ASN A 509 -0.11 -19.08 0.25
N VAL A 510 -1.41 -19.24 -0.05
CA VAL A 510 -2.19 -18.48 -1.04
C VAL A 510 -2.03 -16.95 -0.88
N LEU A 511 -1.67 -16.49 0.33
CA LEU A 511 -1.41 -15.09 0.72
C LEU A 511 -0.03 -14.54 0.32
N SER A 512 0.97 -15.40 0.07
CA SER A 512 2.38 -15.01 -0.16
C SER A 512 2.60 -14.21 -1.46
N THR A 513 1.59 -14.14 -2.31
CA THR A 513 1.64 -13.57 -3.66
C THR A 513 0.70 -12.39 -3.85
N ILE A 514 0.06 -11.92 -2.78
CA ILE A 514 -0.76 -10.70 -2.81
C ILE A 514 0.18 -9.49 -2.82
N THR A 515 0.11 -8.69 -3.88
CA THR A 515 0.80 -7.39 -3.95
C THR A 515 0.02 -6.38 -3.12
N PRO A 516 0.64 -5.71 -2.14
CA PRO A 516 -0.06 -4.69 -1.36
C PRO A 516 -0.42 -3.50 -2.24
N ALA A 517 -1.55 -2.87 -1.92
CA ALA A 517 -2.03 -1.67 -2.59
C ALA A 517 -1.41 -0.39 -1.98
N ALA A 518 -0.93 -0.46 -0.73
CA ALA A 518 -0.25 0.63 -0.05
C ALA A 518 1.18 0.22 0.35
N VAL A 519 2.14 1.06 0.01
CA VAL A 519 3.56 0.90 0.38
C VAL A 519 3.96 2.04 1.29
N VAL A 520 4.65 1.70 2.37
CA VAL A 520 5.21 2.66 3.31
C VAL A 520 6.72 2.54 3.25
N GLU A 521 7.37 3.60 2.78
CA GLU A 521 8.82 3.69 2.72
C GLU A 521 9.39 4.16 4.05
N ALA A 522 10.69 3.94 4.26
CA ALA A 522 11.38 4.40 5.46
C ALA A 522 11.31 5.93 5.64
N VAL A 523 11.26 6.70 4.54
CA VAL A 523 11.09 8.16 4.59
C VAL A 523 9.71 8.54 5.14
N ASP A 524 8.66 7.85 4.72
CA ASP A 524 7.30 8.08 5.23
C ASP A 524 7.20 7.77 6.73
N MET A 525 7.81 6.65 7.14
CA MET A 525 7.89 6.24 8.54
C MET A 525 8.61 7.29 9.39
N TYR A 526 9.73 7.81 8.88
CA TYR A 526 10.46 8.87 9.55
C TYR A 526 9.61 10.14 9.71
N GLN A 527 9.04 10.65 8.62
CA GLN A 527 8.28 11.90 8.64
C GLN A 527 7.01 11.82 9.49
N SER A 528 6.29 10.69 9.44
CA SER A 528 4.96 10.59 10.04
C SER A 528 4.96 10.02 11.45
N VAL A 529 5.99 9.25 11.84
CA VAL A 529 6.05 8.54 13.12
C VAL A 529 7.27 8.95 13.93
N LEU A 530 8.49 8.79 13.38
CA LEU A 530 9.72 8.98 14.16
C LEU A 530 10.06 10.45 14.43
N ALA A 531 9.88 11.34 13.45
CA ALA A 531 10.16 12.77 13.59
C ALA A 531 9.22 13.44 14.61
N PRO A 532 7.89 13.22 14.59
CA PRO A 532 7.01 13.71 15.65
C PRO A 532 7.37 13.15 17.03
N LEU A 533 7.80 11.89 17.11
CA LEU A 533 8.23 11.29 18.38
C LEU A 533 9.54 11.90 18.89
N MET A 534 10.47 12.23 17.99
CA MET A 534 11.69 12.97 18.29
C MET A 534 11.37 14.40 18.75
N GLU A 535 10.46 15.11 18.09
CA GLU A 535 10.01 16.44 18.52
C GLU A 535 9.33 16.41 19.89
N LEU A 536 8.52 15.39 20.18
CA LEU A 536 7.92 15.21 21.51
C LEU A 536 9.00 14.95 22.57
N ALA A 537 10.00 14.14 22.24
CA ALA A 537 11.15 13.91 23.10
C ALA A 537 12.04 15.15 23.24
N GLN A 538 12.05 16.09 22.29
CA GLN A 538 12.84 17.32 22.36
C GLN A 538 12.07 18.51 22.96
N ASN A 539 10.75 18.63 22.80
CA ASN A 539 9.98 19.80 23.27
C ASN A 539 9.83 19.85 24.80
N SER A 540 10.06 18.74 25.49
CA SER A 540 10.36 18.68 26.92
C SER A 540 11.57 19.55 27.31
N THR A 541 12.50 19.85 26.38
CA THR A 541 13.68 20.70 26.63
C THR A 541 13.39 22.22 26.58
N VAL A 542 12.52 22.67 25.66
CA VAL A 542 12.37 24.12 25.36
C VAL A 542 11.50 24.84 26.40
N LYS A 543 10.51 24.17 26.98
CA LYS A 543 9.66 24.77 28.04
C LYS A 543 10.47 25.13 29.30
N HIS A 544 11.62 24.51 29.54
CA HIS A 544 12.49 24.82 30.67
C HIS A 544 13.48 25.97 30.37
N ASN A 545 13.95 26.12 29.13
CA ASN A 545 14.84 27.23 28.75
C ASN A 545 14.12 28.59 28.73
N ALA A 546 12.82 28.62 28.45
CA ALA A 546 12.02 29.84 28.55
C ALA A 546 11.75 30.29 30.01
N HIS A 547 11.66 29.35 30.97
CA HIS A 547 11.52 29.68 32.40
C HIS A 547 12.87 29.94 33.10
N SER A 548 14.00 29.39 32.61
CA SER A 548 15.32 29.65 33.19
C SER A 548 15.95 30.98 32.72
N GLN A 549 15.58 31.49 31.53
CA GLN A 549 16.01 32.82 31.06
C GLN A 549 15.24 33.98 31.70
N ALA A 550 13.98 33.78 32.10
CA ALA A 550 13.21 34.81 32.81
C ALA A 550 13.67 35.03 34.26
N ALA A 551 14.40 34.08 34.86
CA ALA A 551 14.88 34.14 36.24
C ALA A 551 16.32 34.69 36.41
N LYS A 552 16.99 35.10 35.32
CA LYS A 552 18.37 35.64 35.35
C LYS A 552 18.50 37.13 35.02
N ILE A 553 17.39 37.85 34.85
CA ILE A 553 17.40 39.31 34.69
C ILE A 553 16.85 39.93 35.98
N ASN A 554 17.65 39.90 37.05
CA ASN A 554 17.60 40.83 38.20
C ASN A 554 18.48 40.28 39.33
N THR A 555 19.77 40.60 39.30
CA THR A 555 20.49 41.21 40.43
C THR A 555 21.91 41.54 39.99
N SER A 556 22.34 42.71 40.42
CA SER A 556 23.43 43.54 39.93
C SER A 556 24.81 43.19 40.49
N SER A 557 25.81 43.47 39.67
CA SER A 557 27.08 44.16 39.99
C SER A 557 27.91 43.70 41.19
N GLU A 558 29.08 43.14 40.91
CA GLU A 558 30.31 43.49 41.64
C GLU A 558 31.55 43.37 40.74
N VAL A 559 32.44 44.36 40.88
CA VAL A 559 33.66 44.56 40.09
C VAL A 559 34.85 44.03 40.87
N VAL A 560 35.63 43.11 40.29
CA VAL A 560 37.03 42.87 40.68
C VAL A 560 37.86 42.59 39.41
N LYS A 561 38.82 43.47 39.12
CA LYS A 561 39.99 43.23 38.26
C LYS A 561 41.02 42.43 39.06
N VAL A 562 41.70 41.44 38.47
CA VAL A 562 43.18 41.22 38.53
C VAL A 562 43.60 40.19 37.46
N ASP A 563 44.57 40.62 36.65
CA ASP A 563 45.68 39.98 35.92
C ASP A 563 45.58 38.75 34.99
N ALA A 564 46.32 38.93 33.88
CA ALA A 564 46.77 37.93 32.94
C ALA A 564 48.00 37.19 33.48
N SER A 565 47.92 35.86 33.53
CA SER A 565 49.10 34.99 33.44
C SER A 565 48.71 33.60 32.98
N SER A 566 49.54 33.09 32.08
CA SER A 566 49.61 31.73 31.53
C SER A 566 49.31 30.60 32.51
N GLU A 567 48.40 29.70 32.15
CA GLU A 567 48.47 28.30 32.56
C GLU A 567 48.16 27.38 31.38
N SER A 568 49.10 26.47 31.17
CA SER A 568 49.18 25.44 30.14
C SER A 568 48.04 24.43 30.24
N GLU A 569 47.26 24.28 29.16
CA GLU A 569 46.39 23.13 28.96
C GLU A 569 47.22 21.86 28.77
N LYS A 570 47.04 20.91 29.70
CA LYS A 570 47.71 19.61 29.71
C LYS A 570 47.22 18.77 28.53
N LEU A 571 48.17 18.27 27.75
CA LEU A 571 47.98 17.29 26.68
C LEU A 571 47.28 16.03 27.20
N ASN A 572 46.30 15.53 26.44
CA ASN A 572 45.73 14.19 26.59
C ASN A 572 46.81 13.11 26.28
N PRO A 573 47.15 12.20 27.20
CA PRO A 573 48.20 11.19 26.98
C PRO A 573 47.69 9.88 26.34
N PHE A 574 46.45 9.83 25.84
CA PHE A 574 45.81 8.54 25.48
C PHE A 574 45.92 8.13 24.00
N LEU A 575 46.43 8.99 23.11
CA LEU A 575 46.57 8.70 21.67
C LEU A 575 47.98 8.23 21.25
N GLU A 576 48.97 8.29 22.14
CA GLU A 576 50.36 7.92 21.82
C GLU A 576 50.66 6.42 21.98
N HIS A 577 49.81 5.68 22.72
CA HIS A 577 50.10 4.30 23.12
C HIS A 577 48.99 3.30 22.74
N GLU A 578 48.57 3.26 21.48
CA GLU A 578 48.05 2.01 20.93
C GLU A 578 48.35 1.89 19.44
N LYS A 579 49.05 0.80 19.06
CA LYS A 579 49.27 0.44 17.67
C LYS A 579 47.89 0.29 17.02
N LEU A 580 47.55 1.13 16.03
CA LEU A 580 46.47 0.83 15.08
C LEU A 580 46.70 -0.58 14.54
N LYS A 581 46.01 -1.57 15.11
CA LYS A 581 46.14 -2.97 14.75
C LYS A 581 45.22 -3.18 13.55
N VAL A 582 45.82 -3.22 12.37
CA VAL A 582 45.11 -3.53 11.12
C VAL A 582 44.49 -4.93 11.26
N PRO A 583 43.16 -5.10 11.21
CA PRO A 583 42.56 -6.43 11.24
C PRO A 583 42.80 -7.12 9.90
N SER A 584 43.55 -8.21 9.91
CA SER A 584 43.80 -9.08 8.76
C SER A 584 42.76 -10.21 8.71
N GLU A 585 41.49 -9.88 8.47
CA GLU A 585 40.48 -10.91 8.16
C GLU A 585 39.36 -10.32 7.29
N ALA A 586 39.00 -11.05 6.23
CA ALA A 586 37.93 -10.70 5.33
C ALA A 586 36.59 -11.06 5.98
N VAL A 587 35.81 -10.05 6.38
CA VAL A 587 34.48 -10.24 6.96
C VAL A 587 33.47 -10.34 5.81
N LYS A 588 32.89 -11.53 5.63
CA LYS A 588 31.68 -11.74 4.80
C LYS A 588 30.53 -10.95 5.41
N LEU A 589 29.67 -10.36 4.56
CA LEU A 589 28.39 -9.78 4.97
C LEU A 589 27.66 -10.76 5.89
N SER A 590 27.35 -10.32 7.11
CA SER A 590 26.60 -11.08 8.10
C SER A 590 25.22 -11.41 7.55
N SER A 591 24.87 -12.70 7.63
CA SER A 591 23.57 -13.22 7.18
C SER A 591 22.45 -12.78 8.12
N SER A 592 21.21 -12.75 7.62
CA SER A 592 20.01 -12.28 8.33
C SER A 592 19.74 -12.98 9.67
N SER A 593 20.26 -14.18 9.89
CA SER A 593 20.14 -14.91 11.17
C SER A 593 21.04 -14.33 12.27
N GLU A 594 22.23 -13.85 11.94
CA GLU A 594 23.21 -13.38 12.93
C GLU A 594 22.80 -12.07 13.61
N ILE A 595 22.02 -11.23 12.93
CA ILE A 595 21.54 -9.95 13.47
C ILE A 595 20.43 -10.20 14.51
N SER A 596 19.54 -11.16 14.26
CA SER A 596 18.46 -11.54 15.19
C SER A 596 19.01 -12.14 16.48
N ASP A 597 20.00 -13.02 16.38
CA ASP A 597 20.64 -13.66 17.54
C ASP A 597 21.41 -12.64 18.40
N LYS A 598 22.08 -11.67 17.76
CA LYS A 598 22.77 -10.57 18.44
C LYS A 598 21.80 -9.59 19.13
N MET A 599 20.61 -9.37 18.57
CA MET A 599 19.59 -8.50 19.18
C MET A 599 18.88 -9.13 20.38
N GLN A 600 18.63 -10.45 20.36
CA GLN A 600 18.10 -11.17 21.53
C GLN A 600 19.07 -11.17 22.71
N ALA A 601 20.38 -11.26 22.46
CA ALA A 601 21.40 -11.20 23.51
C ALA A 601 21.45 -9.85 24.24
N VAL A 602 21.12 -8.75 23.58
CA VAL A 602 21.06 -7.41 24.20
C VAL A 602 19.80 -7.24 25.05
N ASN A 603 18.66 -7.79 24.61
CA ASN A 603 17.39 -7.71 25.36
C ASN A 603 17.32 -8.62 26.60
N LEU A 604 18.16 -9.66 26.67
CA LEU A 604 18.20 -10.62 27.80
C LEU A 604 19.01 -10.13 29.01
N LEU A 605 19.75 -9.02 28.90
CA LEU A 605 20.61 -8.49 29.98
C LEU A 605 19.91 -7.44 30.87
N ASP A 606 18.67 -7.06 30.56
CA ASP A 606 17.90 -6.04 31.29
C ASP A 606 16.77 -6.63 32.16
N ALA A 607 16.72 -7.95 32.29
CA ALA A 607 15.72 -8.67 33.08
C ALA A 607 16.31 -9.22 34.39
N SER A 608 16.57 -8.34 35.36
CA SER A 608 16.73 -8.74 36.76
C SER A 608 15.60 -8.13 37.61
N GLU A 609 14.88 -9.01 38.31
CA GLU A 609 13.71 -8.72 39.16
C GLU A 609 13.93 -7.59 40.18
N PRO A 610 12.87 -6.85 40.59
CA PRO A 610 12.99 -5.82 41.62
C PRO A 610 12.99 -6.48 43.01
N ASP A 611 14.12 -6.38 43.69
CA ASP A 611 14.29 -6.95 45.02
C ASP A 611 13.50 -6.16 46.09
N LYS A 612 12.78 -6.90 46.91
CA LYS A 612 12.00 -6.39 48.04
C LYS A 612 12.93 -6.24 49.24
N SER A 613 13.18 -5.02 49.73
CA SER A 613 13.19 -4.74 51.19
C SER A 613 13.52 -3.28 51.58
N LEU A 614 12.93 -2.92 52.73
CA LEU A 614 13.34 -1.91 53.71
C LEU A 614 12.88 -0.44 53.53
N LYS A 615 11.67 -0.22 54.07
CA LYS A 615 11.28 1.00 54.79
C LYS A 615 12.31 1.31 55.89
N LYS A 616 12.90 2.52 55.85
CA LYS A 616 13.14 3.31 57.06
C LYS A 616 13.19 4.80 56.71
N ASN A 617 12.25 5.54 57.30
CA ASN A 617 12.16 6.99 57.20
C ASN A 617 13.33 7.67 57.90
N SER A 618 13.93 8.65 57.24
CA SER A 618 14.37 9.90 57.88
C SER A 618 14.30 11.03 56.86
N ALA A 619 13.52 12.05 57.21
CA ALA A 619 13.36 13.29 56.45
C ALA A 619 14.71 14.04 56.32
N VAL A 620 14.90 14.74 55.19
CA VAL A 620 15.30 16.17 55.10
C VAL A 620 15.54 16.56 53.62
N LYS A 621 14.89 17.68 53.24
CA LYS A 621 15.17 18.67 52.17
C LYS A 621 14.94 18.33 50.69
N ASP A 622 13.84 18.90 50.19
CA ASP A 622 13.67 19.67 48.94
C ASP A 622 14.80 19.58 47.90
N GLY A 623 14.51 18.87 46.80
CA GLY A 623 15.38 18.72 45.62
C GLY A 623 14.80 17.85 44.49
N LYS A 624 13.67 17.16 44.72
CA LYS A 624 13.14 16.09 43.84
C LYS A 624 12.42 16.51 42.54
N SER A 625 12.38 17.80 42.19
CA SER A 625 11.67 18.22 40.97
C SER A 625 12.51 18.14 39.70
N ASN A 626 13.84 18.19 39.77
CA ASN A 626 14.69 18.12 38.57
C ASN A 626 15.00 16.68 38.14
N ASP A 627 15.22 15.76 39.10
CA ASP A 627 15.60 14.38 38.80
C ASP A 627 14.46 13.58 38.13
N ALA A 628 13.22 13.74 38.62
CA ALA A 628 12.06 13.07 38.04
C ALA A 628 11.75 13.51 36.60
N PHE A 629 12.11 14.74 36.23
CA PHE A 629 11.94 15.25 34.85
C PHE A 629 13.08 14.79 33.93
N SER A 630 14.32 14.67 34.45
CA SER A 630 15.43 14.07 33.71
C SER A 630 15.17 12.59 33.41
N GLU A 631 14.66 11.83 34.39
CA GLU A 631 14.31 10.42 34.22
C GLU A 631 13.20 10.20 33.16
N ALA A 632 12.14 11.01 33.17
CA ALA A 632 11.05 10.91 32.19
C ALA A 632 11.48 11.30 30.75
N MET A 633 12.47 12.18 30.65
CA MET A 633 13.09 12.60 29.39
C MET A 633 13.93 11.46 28.80
N ASP A 634 14.79 10.86 29.61
CA ASP A 634 15.61 9.72 29.21
C ASP A 634 14.75 8.52 28.80
N GLU A 635 13.64 8.28 29.51
CA GLU A 635 12.68 7.23 29.15
C GLU A 635 12.06 7.45 27.76
N SER A 636 11.78 8.70 27.39
CA SER A 636 11.16 9.04 26.10
C SER A 636 12.13 8.88 24.93
N ILE A 637 13.41 9.24 25.12
CA ILE A 637 14.45 9.03 24.11
C ILE A 637 14.83 7.54 24.02
N ASN A 638 14.90 6.83 25.15
CA ASN A 638 15.10 5.38 25.15
C ASN A 638 13.97 4.66 24.40
N TYR A 639 12.72 5.12 24.57
CA TYR A 639 11.60 4.62 23.79
C TYR A 639 11.77 4.89 22.27
N LEU A 640 12.20 6.10 21.87
CA LEU A 640 12.52 6.41 20.47
C LEU A 640 13.58 5.47 19.90
N VAL A 641 14.65 5.22 20.65
CA VAL A 641 15.73 4.32 20.24
C VAL A 641 15.20 2.89 20.07
N SER A 642 14.43 2.38 21.02
CA SER A 642 13.82 1.05 20.96
C SER A 642 12.90 0.88 19.75
N VAL A 643 12.03 1.87 19.49
CA VAL A 643 11.13 1.86 18.31
C VAL A 643 11.94 1.88 17.00
N THR A 644 12.98 2.72 16.94
CA THR A 644 13.80 2.84 15.73
C THR A 644 14.61 1.57 15.48
N LEU A 645 15.17 0.96 16.53
CA LEU A 645 15.90 -0.31 16.44
C LEU A 645 14.99 -1.46 15.99
N ASP A 646 13.77 -1.55 16.51
CA ASP A 646 12.83 -2.59 16.10
C ASP A 646 12.37 -2.41 14.63
N TYR A 647 12.22 -1.16 14.17
CA TYR A 647 11.98 -0.87 12.75
C TYR A 647 13.17 -1.24 11.85
N VAL A 648 14.40 -0.92 12.26
CA VAL A 648 15.63 -1.32 11.56
C VAL A 648 15.79 -2.84 11.49
N ARG A 649 15.48 -3.55 12.59
CA ARG A 649 15.44 -5.01 12.64
C ARG A 649 14.45 -5.54 11.62
N SER A 650 13.23 -4.99 11.60
CA SER A 650 12.18 -5.43 10.70
C SER A 650 12.54 -5.22 9.22
N LEU A 651 13.12 -4.05 8.87
CA LEU A 651 13.64 -3.78 7.52
C LEU A 651 14.70 -4.81 7.11
N SER A 652 15.66 -5.07 8.01
CA SER A 652 16.74 -6.04 7.77
C SER A 652 16.21 -7.47 7.62
N ALA A 653 15.24 -7.87 8.45
CA ALA A 653 14.59 -9.18 8.38
C ALA A 653 13.81 -9.38 7.07
N ALA A 654 13.21 -8.31 6.52
CA ALA A 654 12.57 -8.32 5.21
C ALA A 654 13.58 -8.25 4.04
N GLY A 655 14.88 -8.14 4.33
CA GLY A 655 15.96 -7.99 3.35
C GLY A 655 15.95 -6.66 2.61
N LEU A 656 15.34 -5.62 3.19
CA LEU A 656 15.25 -4.27 2.63
C LEU A 656 16.50 -3.45 3.01
N PRO A 657 16.99 -2.55 2.13
CA PRO A 657 18.09 -1.66 2.48
C PRO A 657 17.65 -0.69 3.59
N VAL A 658 18.44 -0.60 4.65
CA VAL A 658 18.19 0.33 5.76
C VAL A 658 18.85 1.67 5.45
N PRO A 659 18.10 2.79 5.36
CA PRO A 659 18.70 4.10 5.12
C PRO A 659 19.58 4.58 6.28
N ASP A 660 20.70 5.23 5.95
CA ASP A 660 21.67 5.73 6.94
C ASP A 660 21.08 6.69 7.98
N PHE A 661 20.08 7.48 7.61
CA PHE A 661 19.47 8.45 8.52
C PHE A 661 18.80 7.79 9.75
N LEU A 662 18.36 6.53 9.64
CA LEU A 662 17.79 5.78 10.79
C LEU A 662 18.88 5.45 11.82
N HIS A 663 20.06 5.05 11.35
CA HIS A 663 21.21 4.82 12.22
C HIS A 663 21.72 6.13 12.83
N GLN A 664 21.75 7.21 12.05
CA GLN A 664 22.10 8.54 12.56
C GLN A 664 21.14 8.99 13.66
N LEU A 665 19.84 8.69 13.53
CA LEU A 665 18.85 8.98 14.57
C LEU A 665 19.16 8.24 15.88
N ILE A 666 19.46 6.94 15.81
CA ILE A 666 19.84 6.13 16.99
C ILE A 666 21.10 6.68 17.65
N VAL A 667 22.16 6.94 16.87
CA VAL A 667 23.45 7.44 17.40
C VAL A 667 23.28 8.81 18.05
N ASN A 668 22.59 9.74 17.40
CA ASN A 668 22.36 11.07 17.95
C ASN A 668 21.49 11.03 19.21
N ALA A 669 20.47 10.17 19.25
CA ALA A 669 19.61 9.98 20.42
C ALA A 669 20.42 9.49 21.64
N LEU A 670 21.24 8.44 21.47
CA LEU A 670 22.05 7.87 22.55
C LEU A 670 23.16 8.81 23.04
N LEU A 671 23.76 9.59 22.14
CA LEU A 671 24.76 10.59 22.52
C LEU A 671 24.14 11.73 23.34
N ASN A 672 22.92 12.14 23.00
CA ASN A 672 22.23 13.21 23.70
C ASN A 672 21.74 12.78 25.10
N THR A 673 21.41 11.49 25.31
CA THR A 673 21.03 10.97 26.64
C THR A 673 22.22 10.51 27.48
N GLY A 674 23.42 10.46 26.93
CA GLY A 674 24.59 9.94 27.63
C GLY A 674 24.60 8.42 27.81
N ASN A 675 23.79 7.67 27.05
CA ASN A 675 23.77 6.21 27.07
C ASN A 675 24.94 5.61 26.27
N PHE A 676 26.16 5.99 26.64
CA PHE A 676 27.39 5.66 25.92
C PHE A 676 27.68 4.16 25.88
N PHE A 677 27.33 3.42 26.94
CA PHE A 677 27.52 1.98 26.99
C PHE A 677 26.69 1.26 25.92
N GLN A 678 25.42 1.61 25.78
CA GLN A 678 24.54 1.06 24.75
C GLN A 678 25.06 1.43 23.35
N LEU A 679 25.49 2.68 23.14
CA LEU A 679 26.11 3.10 21.89
C LEU A 679 27.36 2.26 21.55
N HIS A 680 28.24 2.04 22.52
CA HIS A 680 29.43 1.20 22.36
C HIS A 680 29.05 -0.23 21.95
N GLN A 681 28.07 -0.85 22.61
CA GLN A 681 27.61 -2.20 22.26
C GLN A 681 27.04 -2.27 20.84
N LEU A 682 26.19 -1.31 20.45
CA LEU A 682 25.58 -1.29 19.11
C LEU A 682 26.63 -1.16 18.00
N LEU A 683 27.68 -0.37 18.22
CA LEU A 683 28.80 -0.21 17.29
C LEU A 683 29.73 -1.43 17.30
N GLN A 684 30.05 -1.98 18.47
CA GLN A 684 30.96 -3.11 18.62
C GLN A 684 30.38 -4.40 18.01
N PHE A 685 29.08 -4.65 18.18
CA PHE A 685 28.41 -5.82 17.62
C PHE A 685 27.94 -5.64 16.17
N HIS A 686 28.20 -4.47 15.57
CA HIS A 686 27.78 -4.09 14.22
C HIS A 686 26.26 -4.17 14.01
N ILE A 687 25.47 -3.87 15.05
CA ILE A 687 24.03 -3.67 14.91
C ILE A 687 23.78 -2.37 14.13
N VAL A 688 24.57 -1.34 14.44
CA VAL A 688 24.72 -0.17 13.57
C VAL A 688 25.86 -0.48 12.58
N PRO A 689 25.61 -0.44 11.25
CA PRO A 689 26.63 -0.77 10.27
C PRO A 689 27.71 0.32 10.25
N ASP A 690 28.93 -0.10 9.90
CA ASP A 690 30.00 0.86 9.65
C ASP A 690 29.68 1.61 8.34
N THR A 691 29.56 2.94 8.40
CA THR A 691 29.39 3.78 7.20
C THR A 691 30.17 5.09 7.34
N LYS A 692 30.64 5.64 6.21
CA LYS A 692 31.37 6.92 6.21
C LYS A 692 30.55 8.05 6.84
N PRO A 693 29.25 8.24 6.51
CA PRO A 693 28.43 9.28 7.13
C PRO A 693 28.32 9.14 8.66
N LEU A 694 28.17 7.91 9.18
CA LEU A 694 28.06 7.68 10.62
C LEU A 694 29.37 7.98 11.37
N ALA A 695 30.51 7.63 10.78
CA ALA A 695 31.81 7.98 11.34
C ALA A 695 32.00 9.49 11.44
N CYS A 696 31.60 10.25 10.41
CA CYS A 696 31.62 11.72 10.43
C CYS A 696 30.71 12.30 11.53
N VAL A 697 29.53 11.71 11.75
CA VAL A 697 28.63 12.14 12.84
C VAL A 697 29.30 11.91 14.20
N LEU A 698 29.91 10.74 14.43
CA LEU A 698 30.64 10.46 15.68
C LEU A 698 31.81 11.44 15.88
N LEU A 699 32.59 11.72 14.84
CA LEU A 699 33.69 12.70 14.88
C LEU A 699 33.22 14.08 15.32
N SER A 700 32.11 14.55 14.73
CA SER A 700 31.55 15.87 15.06
C SER A 700 31.10 15.99 16.53
N ARG A 701 30.86 14.86 17.20
CA ARG A 701 30.40 14.78 18.59
C ARG A 701 31.52 14.41 19.58
N GLY A 702 32.78 14.38 19.14
CA GLY A 702 33.94 14.08 20.01
C GLY A 702 34.08 15.00 21.22
N GLY A 703 33.55 16.23 21.16
CA GLY A 703 33.54 17.14 22.30
C GLY A 703 32.58 16.73 23.43
N VAL A 704 31.50 16.00 23.12
CA VAL A 704 30.53 15.51 24.12
C VAL A 704 31.01 14.19 24.71
N TYR A 705 31.53 13.30 23.87
CA TYR A 705 32.05 12.01 24.29
C TYR A 705 33.40 11.75 23.61
N PRO A 706 34.54 11.94 24.31
CA PRO A 706 35.87 11.83 23.72
C PRO A 706 36.17 10.50 23.02
N ALA A 707 35.57 9.40 23.49
CA ALA A 707 35.74 8.09 22.87
C ALA A 707 35.10 7.98 21.47
N CYS A 708 34.20 8.90 21.08
CA CYS A 708 33.66 8.97 19.72
C CYS A 708 34.75 9.13 18.65
N VAL A 709 35.84 9.85 18.95
CA VAL A 709 36.96 10.02 18.01
C VAL A 709 37.59 8.67 17.71
N GLN A 710 37.87 7.85 18.73
CA GLN A 710 38.43 6.53 18.52
C GLN A 710 37.43 5.59 17.83
N LEU A 711 36.17 5.56 18.28
CA LEU A 711 35.11 4.75 17.66
C LEU A 711 34.93 5.05 16.16
N SER A 712 34.99 6.32 15.79
CA SER A 712 34.88 6.75 14.40
C SER A 712 36.10 6.32 13.56
N LEU A 713 37.32 6.42 14.11
CA LEU A 713 38.53 5.93 13.45
C LEU A 713 38.50 4.41 13.28
N ASP A 714 38.05 3.68 14.30
CA ASP A 714 37.88 2.23 14.24
C ASP A 714 36.86 1.85 13.15
N MET A 715 35.72 2.57 13.08
CA MET A 715 34.70 2.40 12.04
C MET A 715 35.27 2.65 10.63
N LEU A 716 35.97 3.76 10.42
CA LEU A 716 36.60 4.08 9.13
C LEU A 716 37.67 3.05 8.74
N CYS A 717 38.46 2.58 9.70
CA CYS A 717 39.49 1.57 9.46
C CYS A 717 38.88 0.24 9.01
N ARG A 718 37.75 -0.18 9.61
CA ARG A 718 37.03 -1.40 9.22
C ARG A 718 36.43 -1.32 7.81
N LEU A 719 36.02 -0.13 7.37
CA LEU A 719 35.47 0.08 6.02
C LEU A 719 36.47 -0.13 4.88
N ARG A 720 37.78 0.00 5.13
CA ARG A 720 38.89 -0.11 4.15
C ARG A 720 38.81 0.75 2.88
N THR A 721 37.77 1.57 2.73
CA THR A 721 37.52 2.44 1.57
C THR A 721 37.60 3.92 1.95
N ALA A 722 37.88 4.22 3.21
CA ALA A 722 37.81 5.55 3.80
C ALA A 722 39.20 6.13 4.16
N HIS A 723 40.21 5.85 3.31
CA HIS A 723 41.58 6.22 3.62
C HIS A 723 41.83 7.73 3.64
N GLU A 724 41.19 8.48 2.75
CA GLU A 724 41.31 9.94 2.71
C GLU A 724 40.72 10.57 3.97
N GLU A 725 39.54 10.10 4.38
CA GLU A 725 38.84 10.58 5.58
C GLU A 725 39.65 10.28 6.85
N ILE A 726 40.27 9.10 6.97
CA ILE A 726 41.16 8.76 8.10
C ILE A 726 42.35 9.71 8.15
N ILE A 727 42.98 9.99 7.00
CA ILE A 727 44.11 10.90 6.92
C ILE A 727 43.68 12.31 7.35
N GLU A 728 42.54 12.80 6.88
CA GLU A 728 42.02 14.12 7.25
C GLU A 728 41.75 14.24 8.75
N VAL A 729 41.17 13.21 9.38
CA VAL A 729 40.94 13.18 10.83
C VAL A 729 42.24 13.19 11.62
N LEU A 730 43.25 12.42 11.21
CA LEU A 730 44.56 12.40 11.87
C LEU A 730 45.28 13.75 11.73
N LEU A 731 45.19 14.39 10.57
CA LEU A 731 45.77 15.72 10.34
C LEU A 731 45.06 16.80 11.18
N ALA A 732 43.73 16.75 11.27
CA ALA A 732 42.94 17.67 12.09
C ALA A 732 43.30 17.58 13.59
N ASN A 733 43.61 16.37 14.07
CA ASN A 733 44.06 16.12 15.45
C ASN A 733 45.57 16.36 15.67
N LYS A 734 46.26 17.02 14.73
CA LYS A 734 47.71 17.32 14.79
C LYS A 734 48.64 16.08 14.82
N LEU A 735 48.13 14.90 14.48
CA LEU A 735 48.88 13.63 14.46
C LEU A 735 49.50 13.35 13.08
N VAL A 736 50.34 14.27 12.60
CA VAL A 736 50.88 14.24 11.22
C VAL A 736 51.75 13.00 10.94
N THR A 737 52.56 12.58 11.91
CA THR A 737 53.43 11.40 11.79
C THR A 737 52.63 10.09 11.73
N ALA A 738 51.51 10.01 12.47
CA ALA A 738 50.59 8.89 12.43
C ALA A 738 49.87 8.82 11.07
N ALA A 739 49.44 9.97 10.52
CA ALA A 739 48.84 10.06 9.20
C ALA A 739 49.79 9.56 8.09
N LEU A 740 51.06 9.99 8.12
CA LEU A 740 52.09 9.54 7.16
C LEU A 740 52.37 8.04 7.28
N ARG A 741 52.46 7.51 8.51
CA ARG A 741 52.62 6.07 8.76
C ARG A 741 51.44 5.27 8.21
N TYR A 742 50.21 5.75 8.42
CA TYR A 742 49.00 5.11 7.91
C TYR A 742 48.97 5.08 6.39
N ALA A 743 49.28 6.21 5.73
CA ALA A 743 49.35 6.30 4.27
C ALA A 743 50.39 5.35 3.68
N ARG A 744 51.58 5.27 4.31
CA ARG A 744 52.65 4.34 3.94
C ARG A 744 52.24 2.88 4.08
N ALA A 745 51.58 2.52 5.17
CA ALA A 745 51.11 1.15 5.41
C ALA A 745 50.06 0.67 4.39
N ASN A 746 49.30 1.59 3.79
CA ASN A 746 48.27 1.29 2.78
C ASN A 746 48.71 1.59 1.34
N GLY A 747 50.00 1.91 1.11
CA GLY A 747 50.53 2.16 -0.23
C GLY A 747 50.06 3.46 -0.89
N LEU A 748 49.50 4.40 -0.12
CA LEU A 748 48.95 5.67 -0.62
C LEU A 748 50.00 6.79 -0.74
N GLU A 749 51.28 6.47 -0.52
CA GLU A 749 52.39 7.44 -0.49
C GLU A 749 52.36 8.39 -1.71
N ASP A 750 52.03 7.85 -2.88
CA ASP A 750 52.13 8.55 -4.15
C ASP A 750 50.89 9.37 -4.53
N GLN A 751 49.81 9.29 -3.75
CA GLN A 751 48.55 10.02 -3.98
C GLN A 751 48.30 11.13 -2.94
N LEU A 752 49.18 11.29 -1.94
CA LEU A 752 49.02 12.28 -0.89
C LEU A 752 49.14 13.72 -1.41
N SER A 753 48.32 14.62 -0.89
CA SER A 753 48.45 16.06 -1.11
C SER A 753 49.56 16.65 -0.23
N CYS A 754 50.63 17.13 -0.84
CA CYS A 754 51.74 17.81 -0.15
C CYS A 754 51.27 19.02 0.68
N ARG A 755 50.33 19.81 0.14
CA ARG A 755 49.77 21.00 0.79
C ARG A 755 49.14 20.70 2.15
N LYS A 756 48.15 19.80 2.19
CA LYS A 756 47.42 19.42 3.41
C LYS A 756 48.34 18.97 4.56
N PHE A 757 49.37 18.18 4.24
CA PHE A 757 50.32 17.70 5.25
C PHE A 757 51.30 18.77 5.73
N LEU A 758 51.82 19.62 4.83
CA LEU A 758 52.68 20.75 5.19
C LEU A 758 51.93 21.80 6.03
N GLU A 759 50.66 22.03 5.70
CA GLU A 759 49.77 22.90 6.47
C GLU A 759 49.55 22.36 7.88
N ALA A 760 49.21 21.07 8.03
CA ALA A 760 49.03 20.45 9.33
C ALA A 760 50.33 20.43 10.15
N ALA A 761 51.48 20.18 9.51
CA ALA A 761 52.79 20.21 10.16
C ALA A 761 53.25 21.62 10.56
N LEU A 762 52.71 22.66 9.92
CA LEU A 762 52.93 24.04 10.36
C LEU A 762 52.08 24.36 11.59
N HIS A 763 50.83 23.88 11.64
CA HIS A 763 49.89 24.08 12.75
C HIS A 763 50.23 23.26 14.02
N THR A 764 51.13 22.26 13.93
CA THR A 764 51.70 21.59 15.11
C THR A 764 52.66 22.50 15.88
N GLY A 765 53.27 23.49 15.23
CA GLY A 765 54.26 24.39 15.84
C GLY A 765 55.61 23.72 16.17
N ASP A 766 55.83 22.50 15.67
CA ASP A 766 57.06 21.74 15.83
C ASP A 766 57.86 21.75 14.52
N ASP A 767 58.97 22.49 14.56
CA ASP A 767 59.91 22.66 13.45
C ASP A 767 60.52 21.34 12.97
N ALA A 768 60.72 20.36 13.86
CA ALA A 768 61.28 19.06 13.50
C ALA A 768 60.29 18.21 12.68
N ILE A 769 59.01 18.25 13.04
CA ILE A 769 57.94 17.57 12.29
C ILE A 769 57.78 18.23 10.92
N PHE A 770 57.75 19.56 10.85
CA PHE A 770 57.66 20.29 9.59
C PHE A 770 58.84 19.98 8.65
N TYR A 771 60.08 20.02 9.15
CA TYR A 771 61.27 19.66 8.38
C TYR A 771 61.20 18.21 7.83
N SER A 772 60.76 17.27 8.67
CA SER A 772 60.66 15.86 8.30
C SER A 772 59.60 15.61 7.22
N VAL A 773 58.43 16.24 7.35
CA VAL A 773 57.33 16.17 6.37
C VAL A 773 57.76 16.79 5.04
N PHE A 774 58.40 17.97 5.07
CA PHE A 774 58.92 18.65 3.88
C PHE A 774 59.97 17.80 3.14
N THR A 775 60.91 17.22 3.88
CA THR A 775 61.95 16.35 3.32
C THR A 775 61.37 15.08 2.72
N LEU A 776 60.36 14.47 3.36
CA LEU A 776 59.67 13.28 2.83
C LEU A 776 59.01 13.58 1.48
N PHE A 777 58.28 14.68 1.35
CA PHE A 777 57.67 15.04 0.07
C PHE A 777 58.70 15.43 -1.00
N ALA A 778 59.81 16.07 -0.64
CA ALA A 778 60.90 16.34 -1.58
C ALA A 778 61.56 15.04 -2.11
N LEU A 779 61.73 14.04 -1.25
CA LEU A 779 62.21 12.70 -1.64
C LEU A 779 61.19 11.97 -2.51
N ARG A 780 59.89 12.08 -2.19
CA ARG A 780 58.81 11.53 -3.03
C ARG A 780 58.78 12.19 -4.41
N ASN A 781 58.92 13.51 -4.51
CA ASN A 781 58.98 14.22 -5.79
C ASN A 781 60.15 13.71 -6.64
N THR A 782 61.30 13.47 -6.01
CA THR A 782 62.47 12.86 -6.67
C THR A 782 62.15 11.47 -7.20
N ARG A 783 61.45 10.64 -6.41
CA ARG A 783 61.04 9.29 -6.79
C ARG A 783 60.02 9.27 -7.94
N LEU A 784 59.04 10.18 -7.91
CA LEU A 784 57.93 10.22 -8.88
C LEU A 784 58.26 10.95 -10.18
N ARG A 785 59.08 12.01 -10.11
CA ARG A 785 59.31 12.95 -11.21
C ARG A 785 60.80 13.18 -11.52
N GLY A 786 61.70 12.51 -10.81
CA GLY A 786 63.16 12.68 -10.98
C GLY A 786 63.71 14.01 -10.47
N SER A 787 62.87 14.87 -9.87
CA SER A 787 63.24 16.22 -9.42
C SER A 787 62.70 16.51 -8.01
N ARG A 788 63.51 17.16 -7.18
CA ARG A 788 63.16 17.56 -5.80
C ARG A 788 62.15 18.71 -5.67
N PRO A 789 62.06 19.70 -6.59
CA PRO A 789 61.15 20.84 -6.44
C PRO A 789 59.68 20.45 -6.36
N PHE A 790 58.90 21.20 -5.59
CA PHE A 790 57.43 21.19 -5.71
C PHE A 790 57.02 21.94 -6.98
N THR A 791 56.00 21.46 -7.67
CA THR A 791 55.47 22.14 -8.87
C THR A 791 54.44 23.20 -8.50
N GLU A 792 54.21 24.17 -9.39
CA GLU A 792 53.20 25.23 -9.20
C GLU A 792 51.78 24.65 -9.00
N SER A 793 51.49 23.47 -9.57
CA SER A 793 50.23 22.75 -9.39
C SER A 793 50.02 22.17 -7.99
N ASP A 794 51.07 22.08 -7.17
CA ASP A 794 50.97 21.58 -5.78
C ASP A 794 50.61 22.70 -4.78
N HIS A 795 50.61 23.98 -5.22
CA HIS A 795 50.27 25.17 -4.41
C HIS A 795 51.01 25.26 -3.06
N CYS A 796 52.28 24.89 -3.01
CA CYS A 796 53.09 24.81 -1.78
C CYS A 796 54.05 26.01 -1.56
N GLU A 797 53.93 27.08 -2.33
CA GLU A 797 54.88 28.22 -2.35
C GLU A 797 55.07 28.89 -0.98
N THR A 798 53.99 29.08 -0.23
CA THR A 798 54.01 29.64 1.12
C THR A 798 54.81 28.78 2.09
N TYR A 799 54.69 27.45 2.00
CA TYR A 799 55.44 26.52 2.85
C TYR A 799 56.92 26.43 2.48
N ILE A 800 57.26 26.60 1.20
CA ILE A 800 58.65 26.70 0.73
C ILE A 800 59.30 27.98 1.28
N GLN A 801 58.58 29.09 1.27
CA GLN A 801 59.05 30.36 1.86
C GLN A 801 59.23 30.22 3.38
N HIS A 802 58.29 29.55 4.07
CA HIS A 802 58.43 29.25 5.50
C HIS A 802 59.67 28.39 5.77
N TYR A 803 59.88 27.31 5.02
CA TYR A 803 61.06 26.47 5.15
C TYR A 803 62.37 27.26 4.97
N LYS A 804 62.45 28.13 3.94
CA LYS A 804 63.62 29.00 3.72
C LYS A 804 63.89 29.93 4.91
N LYS A 805 62.83 30.47 5.50
CA LYS A 805 62.93 31.40 6.64
C LYS A 805 63.39 30.69 7.91
N THR A 806 62.92 29.47 8.16
CA THR A 806 63.13 28.75 9.42
C THR A 806 64.40 27.88 9.41
N PHE A 807 64.74 27.25 8.28
CA PHE A 807 65.86 26.28 8.19
C PHE A 807 66.98 26.67 7.22
N GLY A 808 66.85 27.81 6.52
CA GLY A 808 67.88 28.30 5.60
C GLY A 808 67.82 27.66 4.21
N SER A 809 68.91 27.06 3.74
CA SER A 809 69.04 26.57 2.35
C SER A 809 68.10 25.39 2.06
N LEU A 810 67.33 25.49 0.97
CA LEU A 810 66.55 24.37 0.45
C LEU A 810 67.45 23.21 0.01
N PRO A 811 67.08 21.94 0.28
CA PRO A 811 67.82 20.79 -0.23
C PRO A 811 67.72 20.74 -1.77
N ASP A 812 68.79 21.15 -2.46
CA ASP A 812 69.01 21.16 -3.92
C ASP A 812 67.75 21.30 -4.81
N TYR A 813 67.36 22.55 -5.09
CA TYR A 813 66.50 22.92 -6.23
C TYR A 813 67.29 23.02 -7.55
N ALA A 814 68.59 22.71 -7.53
CA ALA A 814 69.47 22.86 -8.67
C ALA A 814 69.69 21.50 -9.37
N ALA A 815 68.88 21.22 -10.39
CA ALA A 815 69.32 20.70 -11.70
C ALA A 815 68.12 20.25 -12.54
N SER A 816 67.57 21.18 -13.32
CA SER A 816 67.09 20.88 -14.67
C SER A 816 67.09 22.17 -15.49
N VAL A 817 68.27 22.56 -15.97
CA VAL A 817 68.44 23.50 -17.07
C VAL A 817 69.18 22.73 -18.16
N GLN A 818 68.55 22.68 -19.35
CA GLN A 818 69.04 22.19 -20.66
C GLN A 818 69.16 20.65 -20.76
N SER A 819 68.56 19.93 -21.71
CA SER A 819 68.12 20.21 -23.09
C SER A 819 66.92 19.38 -23.51
#